data_AF-A0A2N1G5X3-F1
#
_entry.id   AF-A0A2N1G5X3-F1
#
_cell.length_a   1.000
_cell.length_b   1.000
_cell.length_c   1.000
_cell.angle_alpha   90.00
_cell.angle_beta   90.00
_cell.angle_gamma   90.00
#
_symmetry.space_group_name_H-M   'P 1'
#
loop_
_entity.id
_entity.type
_entity.pdbx_description
1 polymer ?
#
loop_
_entity_poly.entity_id
_entity_poly.type
_entity_poly.pdbx_seq_one_letter_code
_entity_poly.pdbx_strand_id
1 'polypeptide(L)'
;MTLKILTLKIKFLALFFLIMGFFLGLNSAVAQANETFVSSGIFTVPAGVTSLTIEAWGGGGGGASLSNSDGGGGGGGGANSSRTIAVTPGSQYSYTVGTGGAIGSDGGESTVSPLSSDIIIKAGGGIRARFTTGGAGGTASLGSVNTNGAAGTNEGNGNAGGDGGNAGGSAGGLGGAGGGKGSVKDGTEGTTPGGGGGGGAKSSSGAKGGDGQVSFTYTCLATPGSITGTVIQYPRVTAQTYSILEVPNATTYSWAIPFGWEITAGAGTKSITVTTGLAGQNGNITVSAANDCSTSPAAASLKVAVTVNLRSLTNFTLFTSVGAVSNTAVSDITGDIGTNVGAVTGFGPPSIVNGKIEIANSITAQAALDLRDICIQLSNTVTTNSTSAARAMGNGEVLTPGVYSIGGAASTGGTLTLDAQGDPNAQFIFKIGGAFTTGANATVVLVNGASPANIFWMADGAIAMAASTIISGTLIGNPGAVSMGAGGQLSGRMLSTSGAVSVDATEAANTRINKWKGSVSNNWNTPSNWTQNVVPAIDASIIFDDMPFNHLVLDQNRSVTNITNAQAPYRVVCNGYKLVVKGNTLFTNGAQIDASAASSVVEYGGSSVQTIDSGQYLNEKTFNLNINNAAGVNLNTNFTLDNNLTINDGKIFTIEAAKNLTVVGAIANSGGNSGLVLRSNASGTASLIHNTIDVPATVQRYISGAAEDWHFLSAPVSNQSISGGWNPAGTYGNGTGYDLYIWNEPTPCWTYQLNTTVAPTWPSIHPTSNFVKGLGYLYSTQAANPTKEFIGVLNNGTISIPVTKEGPDTSPEPDVRGFNLIGNPYPSAIDWKSTGWTRNNLLVTGSGYDMWIWNPAAKNYGVYNTTTVGSTGTHGVTQNIAPMQGFYVRAASNGAVGMTNTIRVNTGASNWMKTKNNKTNNLKVRIASDSSLGYDEVLVQFGASLNEAGAAKLFSTIKSAPSLYLTHGKEELTVLNLTNTVENTSVPLMFKAGSDGNYTLTINLESKDYGVLVLEDKKTKTTSDLKVNPKYQFKGSIKDAASRFVLHFTPVTKEVASLPAVIYYDGNEIIVDLTLISEQTEVKIYDMLGKLLVNKKVEGKMIHRFDINPKNEVYIVVGNSKGKSVSRKILAY
;
A
#
# COMPACT_ATOMS: atom_id res chain seq x y z
N MET A 1 -4.85 -6.19 -59.62
CA MET A 1 -3.95 -6.18 -58.44
C MET A 1 -3.42 -4.77 -58.12
N THR A 2 -4.09 -3.69 -58.54
CA THR A 2 -3.53 -2.32 -58.43
C THR A 2 -4.48 -1.31 -57.78
N LEU A 3 -5.66 -1.75 -57.32
CA LEU A 3 -6.62 -0.91 -56.58
C LEU A 3 -6.73 -1.27 -55.08
N LYS A 4 -6.12 -2.40 -54.64
CA LYS A 4 -6.10 -2.84 -53.23
C LYS A 4 -4.90 -2.33 -52.42
N ILE A 5 -3.92 -1.68 -53.04
CA ILE A 5 -2.71 -1.16 -52.38
C ILE A 5 -2.87 0.31 -51.92
N LEU A 6 -3.81 1.06 -52.50
CA LEU A 6 -4.04 2.47 -52.15
C LEU A 6 -4.90 2.63 -50.86
N THR A 7 -5.80 1.69 -50.59
CA THR A 7 -6.66 1.70 -49.39
C THR A 7 -5.94 1.20 -48.12
N LEU A 8 -4.82 0.48 -48.28
CA LEU A 8 -4.04 -0.08 -47.17
C LEU A 8 -2.99 0.90 -46.61
N LYS A 9 -2.47 1.83 -47.44
CA LYS A 9 -1.56 2.89 -46.99
C LYS A 9 -2.27 4.03 -46.24
N ILE A 10 -3.55 4.30 -46.53
CA ILE A 10 -4.33 5.34 -45.84
C ILE A 10 -4.79 4.89 -44.44
N LYS A 11 -4.99 3.58 -44.22
CA LYS A 11 -5.37 3.03 -42.90
C LYS A 11 -4.19 2.79 -41.95
N PHE A 12 -2.98 2.58 -42.47
CA PHE A 12 -1.78 2.44 -41.62
C PHE A 12 -1.22 3.79 -41.14
N LEU A 13 -1.43 4.86 -41.90
CA LEU A 13 -1.02 6.22 -41.51
C LEU A 13 -1.94 6.82 -40.42
N ALA A 14 -3.21 6.40 -40.37
CA ALA A 14 -4.15 6.82 -39.32
C ALA A 14 -3.93 6.09 -37.97
N LEU A 15 -3.37 4.88 -37.97
CA LEU A 15 -3.11 4.11 -36.74
C LEU A 15 -1.76 4.46 -36.08
N PHE A 16 -0.80 4.99 -36.85
CA PHE A 16 0.49 5.44 -36.33
C PHE A 16 0.39 6.77 -35.55
N PHE A 17 -0.63 7.60 -35.84
CA PHE A 17 -0.91 8.84 -35.09
C PHE A 17 -1.77 8.65 -33.83
N LEU A 18 -2.42 7.50 -33.65
CA LEU A 18 -3.31 7.26 -32.50
C LEU A 18 -2.57 6.74 -31.25
N ILE A 19 -1.36 6.21 -31.39
CA ILE A 19 -0.65 5.50 -30.29
C ILE A 19 0.46 6.35 -29.63
N MET A 20 0.84 7.49 -30.21
CA MET A 20 1.84 8.40 -29.59
C MET A 20 1.22 9.59 -28.83
N GLY A 21 -0.11 9.60 -28.66
CA GLY A 21 -0.86 10.66 -27.96
C GLY A 21 -1.21 10.37 -26.50
N PHE A 22 -0.80 9.24 -25.92
CA PHE A 22 -1.29 8.82 -24.59
C PHE A 22 -0.26 8.82 -23.45
N PHE A 23 0.96 9.34 -23.66
CA PHE A 23 1.92 9.54 -22.57
C PHE A 23 2.84 10.73 -22.84
N LEU A 24 2.30 11.94 -22.74
CA LEU A 24 3.05 13.15 -22.42
C LEU A 24 2.07 14.11 -21.72
N GLY A 25 2.51 14.72 -20.63
CA GLY A 25 1.68 15.53 -19.74
C GLY A 25 0.83 16.57 -20.47
N LEU A 26 -0.36 16.81 -19.92
CA LEU A 26 -1.26 17.91 -20.27
C LEU A 26 -0.51 19.25 -20.16
N ASN A 27 0.10 19.66 -21.27
CA ASN A 27 0.29 21.06 -21.58
C ASN A 27 -0.77 21.40 -22.61
N SER A 28 -1.70 22.29 -22.24
CA SER A 28 -2.65 22.90 -23.16
C SER A 28 -1.87 23.42 -24.38
N ALA A 29 -2.03 22.76 -25.53
CA ALA A 29 -1.45 23.26 -26.77
C ALA A 29 -2.21 24.53 -27.15
N VAL A 30 -1.65 25.68 -26.76
CA VAL A 30 -2.16 26.99 -27.15
C VAL A 30 -1.91 27.13 -28.65
N ALA A 31 -2.96 27.35 -29.45
CA ALA A 31 -2.81 27.59 -30.88
C ALA A 31 -2.07 28.93 -31.08
N GLN A 32 -0.82 28.86 -31.54
CA GLN A 32 0.04 30.02 -31.79
C GLN A 32 0.00 30.37 -33.29
N ALA A 33 -0.31 31.61 -33.63
CA ALA A 33 -0.21 32.15 -34.98
C ALA A 33 1.12 32.90 -35.15
N ASN A 34 1.76 32.77 -36.32
CA ASN A 34 2.99 33.47 -36.69
C ASN A 34 2.86 34.07 -38.09
N GLU A 35 3.03 35.39 -38.21
CA GLU A 35 2.97 36.13 -39.47
C GLU A 35 4.34 36.74 -39.77
N THR A 36 4.96 36.33 -40.88
CA THR A 36 6.27 36.83 -41.30
C THR A 36 6.15 37.68 -42.56
N PHE A 37 6.79 38.84 -42.54
CA PHE A 37 6.74 39.86 -43.57
C PHE A 37 8.14 40.13 -44.11
N VAL A 38 8.25 40.17 -45.44
CA VAL A 38 9.50 40.41 -46.19
C VAL A 38 9.50 41.75 -46.94
N SER A 39 8.48 42.57 -46.72
CA SER A 39 8.32 43.93 -47.24
C SER A 39 7.67 44.81 -46.18
N SER A 40 8.04 46.09 -46.10
CA SER A 40 7.50 47.03 -45.10
C SER A 40 5.98 47.21 -45.15
N GLY A 41 5.34 47.47 -44.01
CA GLY A 41 3.89 47.60 -43.91
C GLY A 41 3.38 48.00 -42.52
N ILE A 42 2.09 47.80 -42.29
CA ILE A 42 1.42 48.03 -41.00
C ILE A 42 0.78 46.71 -40.54
N PHE A 43 1.08 46.30 -39.30
CA PHE A 43 0.44 45.18 -38.61
C PHE A 43 -0.65 45.71 -37.67
N THR A 44 -1.85 45.17 -37.75
CA THR A 44 -2.95 45.50 -36.83
C THR A 44 -3.13 44.35 -35.85
N VAL A 45 -3.06 44.63 -34.54
CA VAL A 45 -3.20 43.62 -33.49
C VAL A 45 -4.60 42.97 -33.57
N PRO A 46 -4.70 41.64 -33.75
CA PRO A 46 -5.99 40.97 -33.82
C PRO A 46 -6.82 41.10 -32.54
N ALA A 47 -8.14 40.97 -32.66
CA ALA A 47 -9.02 41.06 -31.49
C ALA A 47 -8.75 39.94 -30.47
N GLY A 48 -8.72 40.28 -29.18
CA GLY A 48 -8.42 39.32 -28.09
C GLY A 48 -6.94 38.98 -27.89
N VAL A 49 -6.03 39.50 -28.72
CA VAL A 49 -4.58 39.37 -28.52
C VAL A 49 -4.10 40.48 -27.60
N THR A 50 -3.55 40.10 -26.44
CA THR A 50 -3.02 41.05 -25.44
C THR A 50 -1.50 41.01 -25.34
N SER A 51 -0.84 40.13 -26.10
CA SER A 51 0.62 40.04 -26.17
C SER A 51 1.10 39.63 -27.56
N LEU A 52 2.19 40.23 -28.02
CA LEU A 52 2.88 39.91 -29.28
C LEU A 52 4.36 39.66 -29.02
N THR A 53 4.91 38.59 -29.59
CA THR A 53 6.36 38.45 -29.80
C THR A 53 6.70 38.97 -31.19
N ILE A 54 7.63 39.93 -31.26
CA ILE A 54 8.06 40.58 -32.49
C ILE A 54 9.53 40.25 -32.70
N GLU A 55 9.88 39.78 -33.88
CA GLU A 55 11.27 39.55 -34.29
C GLU A 55 11.58 40.26 -35.59
N ALA A 56 12.76 40.89 -35.70
CA ALA A 56 13.19 41.59 -36.90
C ALA A 56 14.63 41.21 -37.26
N TRP A 57 14.91 41.07 -38.56
CA TRP A 57 16.25 40.92 -39.12
C TRP A 57 16.56 42.05 -40.08
N GLY A 58 17.70 42.71 -39.96
CA GLY A 58 18.18 43.72 -40.91
C GLY A 58 18.61 43.07 -42.24
N GLY A 59 18.69 43.84 -43.32
CA GLY A 59 19.23 43.38 -44.60
C GLY A 59 20.75 43.17 -44.54
N GLY A 60 21.29 42.22 -45.29
CA GLY A 60 22.74 42.00 -45.40
C GLY A 60 23.42 43.06 -46.25
N GLY A 61 24.68 43.35 -46.00
CA GLY A 61 25.50 44.25 -46.83
C GLY A 61 25.92 43.59 -48.15
N GLY A 62 26.11 44.39 -49.20
CA GLY A 62 26.61 43.90 -50.48
C GLY A 62 28.11 43.59 -50.46
N GLY A 63 28.50 42.55 -51.21
CA GLY A 63 29.90 42.21 -51.46
C GLY A 63 30.58 43.23 -52.38
N ALA A 64 31.91 43.30 -52.30
CA ALA A 64 32.71 44.20 -53.14
C ALA A 64 33.16 43.50 -54.44
N SER A 65 33.47 44.29 -55.47
CA SER A 65 34.12 43.83 -56.69
C SER A 65 35.33 44.70 -57.03
N LEU A 66 36.45 44.09 -57.38
CA LEU A 66 37.67 44.76 -57.82
C LEU A 66 38.06 44.36 -59.24
N SER A 67 38.49 45.31 -60.06
CA SER A 67 38.88 45.10 -61.47
C SER A 67 40.33 44.68 -61.67
N ASN A 68 41.18 44.73 -60.63
CA ASN A 68 42.63 44.75 -60.76
C ASN A 68 43.33 43.51 -60.19
N SER A 69 42.80 42.32 -60.45
CA SER A 69 43.36 41.00 -60.05
C SER A 69 43.12 40.52 -58.62
N ASP A 70 42.58 41.35 -57.72
CA ASP A 70 42.31 40.99 -56.31
C ASP A 70 40.84 40.60 -56.07
N GLY A 71 40.57 39.85 -55.01
CA GLY A 71 39.21 39.42 -54.64
C GLY A 71 38.53 40.47 -53.77
N GLY A 72 37.28 40.83 -54.07
CA GLY A 72 36.52 41.71 -53.18
C GLY A 72 36.17 41.03 -51.85
N GLY A 73 36.08 41.79 -50.75
CA GLY A 73 35.57 41.30 -49.47
C GLY A 73 34.08 40.96 -49.53
N GLY A 74 33.62 40.08 -48.64
CA GLY A 74 32.19 39.74 -48.49
C GLY A 74 31.46 40.77 -47.60
N GLY A 75 30.19 41.05 -47.89
CA GLY A 75 29.36 41.98 -47.12
C GLY A 75 28.99 41.42 -45.74
N GLY A 76 28.73 42.28 -44.76
CA GLY A 76 28.31 41.86 -43.42
C GLY A 76 26.88 41.31 -43.39
N GLY A 77 26.57 40.39 -42.49
CA GLY A 77 25.20 39.93 -42.25
C GLY A 77 24.38 40.96 -41.48
N GLY A 78 23.06 40.96 -41.65
CA GLY A 78 22.12 41.78 -40.89
C GLY A 78 21.96 41.30 -39.45
N ALA A 79 21.60 42.22 -38.55
CA ALA A 79 21.35 41.89 -37.14
C ALA A 79 19.97 41.23 -36.94
N ASN A 80 19.74 40.61 -35.79
CA ASN A 80 18.44 40.13 -35.32
C ASN A 80 18.08 40.71 -33.95
N SER A 81 16.84 41.19 -33.81
CA SER A 81 16.31 41.73 -32.57
C SER A 81 14.90 41.20 -32.31
N SER A 82 14.64 40.73 -31.08
CA SER A 82 13.40 40.09 -30.66
C SER A 82 12.89 40.63 -29.33
N ARG A 83 11.58 40.82 -29.19
CA ARG A 83 10.92 41.29 -27.96
C ARG A 83 9.48 40.85 -27.89
N THR A 84 9.05 40.45 -26.69
CA THR A 84 7.63 40.27 -26.37
C THR A 84 7.10 41.52 -25.70
N ILE A 85 5.95 42.01 -26.16
CA ILE A 85 5.27 43.19 -25.64
C ILE A 85 3.83 42.88 -25.27
N ALA A 86 3.30 43.64 -24.31
CA ALA A 86 1.87 43.72 -24.08
C ALA A 86 1.25 44.67 -25.12
N VAL A 87 0.06 44.33 -25.63
CA VAL A 87 -0.65 45.10 -26.65
C VAL A 87 -2.13 45.20 -26.35
N THR A 88 -2.77 46.22 -26.94
CA THR A 88 -4.23 46.34 -26.94
C THR A 88 -4.76 45.89 -28.29
N PRO A 89 -5.80 45.02 -28.33
CA PRO A 89 -6.53 44.67 -29.55
C PRO A 89 -6.84 45.88 -30.44
N GLY A 90 -6.61 45.76 -31.74
CA GLY A 90 -6.82 46.83 -32.72
C GLY A 90 -5.70 47.88 -32.82
N SER A 91 -4.69 47.85 -31.94
CA SER A 91 -3.53 48.74 -32.05
C SER A 91 -2.76 48.47 -33.35
N GLN A 92 -2.08 49.48 -33.89
CA GLN A 92 -1.35 49.36 -35.16
C GLN A 92 0.15 49.61 -34.97
N TYR A 93 0.95 48.75 -35.59
CA TYR A 93 2.41 48.77 -35.57
C TYR A 93 2.91 48.92 -37.00
N SER A 94 3.62 50.00 -37.28
CA SER A 94 4.39 50.13 -38.51
C SER A 94 5.65 49.28 -38.39
N TYR A 95 5.99 48.57 -39.46
CA TYR A 95 7.25 47.84 -39.54
C TYR A 95 7.94 48.12 -40.88
N THR A 96 9.25 48.32 -40.80
CA THR A 96 10.14 48.45 -41.96
C THR A 96 10.93 47.17 -42.10
N VAL A 97 10.96 46.60 -43.31
CA VAL A 97 11.86 45.49 -43.64
C VAL A 97 13.04 46.06 -44.42
N GLY A 98 14.23 45.90 -43.87
CA GLY A 98 15.48 46.38 -44.47
C GLY A 98 15.82 45.61 -45.74
N THR A 99 15.99 46.30 -46.86
CA THR A 99 16.43 45.69 -48.11
C THR A 99 17.90 45.27 -48.02
N GLY A 100 18.26 44.15 -48.60
CA GLY A 100 19.65 43.74 -48.76
C GLY A 100 20.41 44.76 -49.60
N GLY A 101 21.62 45.08 -49.17
CA GLY A 101 22.49 46.04 -49.83
C GLY A 101 22.82 45.55 -51.23
N ALA A 102 22.59 46.41 -52.22
CA ALA A 102 23.16 46.22 -53.55
C ALA A 102 24.68 46.10 -53.46
N ILE A 103 25.30 45.66 -54.54
CA ILE A 103 26.75 45.49 -54.65
C ILE A 103 27.47 46.76 -54.16
N GLY A 104 28.35 46.62 -53.17
CA GLY A 104 29.02 47.77 -52.56
C GLY A 104 28.10 48.79 -51.87
N SER A 105 26.94 48.37 -51.36
CA SER A 105 26.00 49.19 -50.57
C SER A 105 25.65 48.49 -49.25
N ASP A 106 25.38 49.28 -48.22
CA ASP A 106 25.01 48.75 -46.90
C ASP A 106 23.59 48.17 -46.96
N GLY A 107 23.32 47.16 -46.14
CA GLY A 107 21.99 46.63 -45.94
C GLY A 107 21.09 47.62 -45.20
N GLY A 108 19.81 47.61 -45.52
CA GLY A 108 18.79 48.39 -44.86
C GLY A 108 18.48 47.87 -43.46
N GLU A 109 18.02 48.76 -42.59
CA GLU A 109 17.58 48.43 -41.24
C GLU A 109 16.13 47.92 -41.23
N SER A 110 15.84 46.92 -40.39
CA SER A 110 14.47 46.54 -40.06
C SER A 110 14.06 47.11 -38.72
N THR A 111 12.90 47.74 -38.67
CA THR A 111 12.36 48.40 -37.47
C THR A 111 10.91 48.06 -37.25
N VAL A 112 10.46 48.09 -35.99
CA VAL A 112 9.04 48.05 -35.64
C VAL A 112 8.74 49.16 -34.64
N SER A 113 7.65 49.89 -34.86
CA SER A 113 7.16 50.95 -33.97
C SER A 113 5.63 50.99 -33.93
N PRO A 114 5.01 51.30 -32.79
CA PRO A 114 3.64 51.80 -32.79
C PRO A 114 3.54 53.06 -33.68
N LEU A 115 2.38 53.31 -34.29
CA LEU A 115 2.21 54.46 -35.19
C LEU A 115 2.39 55.83 -34.53
N SER A 116 2.34 55.90 -33.19
CA SER A 116 2.37 57.13 -32.41
C SER A 116 3.52 57.21 -31.40
N SER A 117 4.55 56.37 -31.53
CA SER A 117 5.67 56.35 -30.58
C SER A 117 7.00 55.93 -31.23
N ASP A 118 8.05 55.93 -30.43
CA ASP A 118 9.40 55.57 -30.86
C ASP A 118 9.53 54.09 -31.28
N ILE A 119 10.58 53.81 -32.04
CA ILE A 119 10.97 52.47 -32.47
C ILE A 119 11.21 51.57 -31.25
N ILE A 120 10.62 50.37 -31.26
CA ILE A 120 10.68 49.41 -30.15
C ILE A 120 11.54 48.18 -30.45
N ILE A 121 11.82 47.92 -31.73
CA ILE A 121 12.71 46.87 -32.21
C ILE A 121 13.55 47.45 -33.35
N LYS A 122 14.87 47.23 -33.31
CA LYS A 122 15.80 47.73 -34.32
C LYS A 122 16.87 46.67 -34.64
N ALA A 123 16.83 46.19 -35.88
CA ALA A 123 17.79 45.25 -36.42
C ALA A 123 18.57 45.93 -37.56
N GLY A 124 19.78 46.39 -37.25
CA GLY A 124 20.63 47.10 -38.21
C GLY A 124 21.03 46.22 -39.39
N GLY A 125 21.12 46.81 -40.57
CA GLY A 125 21.64 46.13 -41.75
C GLY A 125 23.14 45.92 -41.69
N GLY A 126 23.64 44.91 -42.40
CA GLY A 126 25.06 44.63 -42.53
C GLY A 126 25.77 45.69 -43.36
N ILE A 127 26.99 46.04 -42.99
CA ILE A 127 27.78 47.03 -43.72
C ILE A 127 28.36 46.41 -44.99
N ARG A 128 28.47 47.20 -46.06
CA ARG A 128 29.12 46.76 -47.31
C ARG A 128 30.57 46.37 -47.11
N ALA A 129 31.05 45.45 -47.93
CA ALA A 129 32.49 45.27 -48.09
C ALA A 129 33.13 46.50 -48.78
N ARG A 130 34.37 46.82 -48.41
CA ARG A 130 35.16 47.88 -49.06
C ARG A 130 36.46 47.29 -49.56
N PHE A 131 36.64 47.30 -50.88
CA PHE A 131 37.80 46.68 -51.53
C PHE A 131 37.95 45.22 -51.09
N THR A 132 39.08 44.84 -50.48
CA THR A 132 39.38 43.49 -50.01
C THR A 132 38.89 43.22 -48.58
N THR A 133 38.42 44.24 -47.86
CA THR A 133 37.96 44.13 -46.47
C THR A 133 36.48 43.77 -46.39
N GLY A 134 36.18 42.71 -45.64
CA GLY A 134 34.81 42.27 -45.37
C GLY A 134 34.01 43.31 -44.59
N GLY A 135 32.72 43.40 -44.88
CA GLY A 135 31.80 44.32 -44.23
C GLY A 135 31.51 43.90 -42.79
N ALA A 136 31.42 44.86 -41.87
CA ALA A 136 30.99 44.59 -40.50
C ALA A 136 29.52 44.12 -40.48
N GLY A 137 29.19 43.18 -39.60
CA GLY A 137 27.80 42.79 -39.40
C GLY A 137 26.95 43.91 -38.78
N GLY A 138 25.65 43.86 -39.02
CA GLY A 138 24.71 44.84 -38.48
C GLY A 138 24.56 44.73 -36.97
N THR A 139 24.22 45.85 -36.33
CA THR A 139 24.01 45.92 -34.87
C THR A 139 22.52 45.81 -34.51
N ALA A 140 22.17 44.92 -33.58
CA ALA A 140 20.82 44.79 -33.04
C ALA A 140 20.66 45.58 -31.73
N SER A 141 19.50 46.21 -31.54
CA SER A 141 19.20 46.99 -30.33
C SER A 141 17.68 47.09 -30.08
N LEU A 142 17.31 47.55 -28.88
CA LEU A 142 15.92 47.78 -28.42
C LEU A 142 15.07 46.52 -28.20
N GLY A 143 15.49 45.36 -28.71
CA GLY A 143 14.94 44.06 -28.34
C GLY A 143 15.40 43.58 -26.95
N SER A 144 14.69 42.60 -26.40
CA SER A 144 15.11 41.87 -25.20
C SER A 144 16.15 40.80 -25.52
N VAL A 145 16.17 40.30 -26.76
CA VAL A 145 17.22 39.44 -27.31
C VAL A 145 17.76 40.14 -28.55
N ASN A 146 19.06 40.39 -28.59
CA ASN A 146 19.74 41.08 -29.70
C ASN A 146 20.95 40.26 -30.11
N THR A 147 21.04 39.91 -31.39
CA THR A 147 22.20 39.24 -31.97
C THR A 147 22.68 40.03 -33.18
N ASN A 148 23.93 40.49 -33.12
CA ASN A 148 24.54 41.19 -34.25
C ASN A 148 24.78 40.21 -35.41
N GLY A 149 24.79 40.73 -36.63
CA GLY A 149 25.21 39.95 -37.79
C GLY A 149 26.70 39.62 -37.71
N ALA A 150 27.11 38.55 -38.36
CA ALA A 150 28.52 38.25 -38.54
C ALA A 150 29.13 39.23 -39.56
N ALA A 151 30.41 39.57 -39.36
CA ALA A 151 31.16 40.27 -40.40
C ALA A 151 31.39 39.34 -41.60
N GLY A 152 31.39 39.90 -42.80
CA GLY A 152 31.89 39.20 -43.98
C GLY A 152 33.40 39.00 -43.88
N THR A 153 33.93 38.01 -44.57
CA THR A 153 35.37 37.76 -44.57
C THR A 153 36.08 38.71 -45.53
N ASN A 154 37.34 38.99 -45.24
CA ASN A 154 38.25 39.61 -46.20
C ASN A 154 38.51 38.65 -47.39
N GLU A 155 39.26 39.12 -48.38
CA GLU A 155 39.70 38.29 -49.50
C GLU A 155 40.42 37.00 -49.04
N GLY A 156 40.18 35.90 -49.77
CA GLY A 156 40.76 34.60 -49.48
C GLY A 156 42.18 34.45 -50.04
N ASN A 157 43.01 33.65 -49.37
CA ASN A 157 44.40 33.41 -49.73
C ASN A 157 44.55 33.01 -51.22
N GLY A 158 45.23 33.81 -52.05
CA GLY A 158 45.34 33.63 -53.50
C GLY A 158 44.27 34.34 -54.35
N ASN A 159 43.80 35.51 -53.89
CA ASN A 159 42.93 36.46 -54.60
C ASN A 159 41.51 35.93 -54.90
N ALA A 160 40.94 35.14 -53.99
CA ALA A 160 39.53 34.71 -54.04
C ALA A 160 38.63 35.73 -53.32
N GLY A 161 37.37 35.85 -53.73
CA GLY A 161 36.40 36.71 -53.05
C GLY A 161 36.11 36.26 -51.62
N GLY A 162 35.83 37.19 -50.71
CA GLY A 162 35.42 36.88 -49.34
C GLY A 162 33.97 36.43 -49.25
N ASP A 163 33.66 35.57 -48.27
CA ASP A 163 32.31 35.11 -47.97
C ASP A 163 31.53 36.20 -47.22
N GLY A 164 30.24 36.31 -47.51
CA GLY A 164 29.33 37.16 -46.78
C GLY A 164 29.15 36.68 -45.34
N GLY A 165 28.85 37.60 -44.42
CA GLY A 165 28.54 37.27 -43.03
C GLY A 165 27.13 36.68 -42.90
N ASN A 166 26.96 35.65 -42.07
CA ASN A 166 25.63 35.18 -41.67
C ASN A 166 24.91 36.24 -40.85
N ALA A 167 23.60 36.30 -40.95
CA ALA A 167 22.82 37.16 -40.09
C ALA A 167 22.73 36.66 -38.64
N GLY A 168 22.32 37.57 -37.75
CA GLY A 168 22.11 37.27 -36.33
C GLY A 168 20.97 36.27 -36.11
N GLY A 169 21.11 35.45 -35.07
CA GLY A 169 20.07 34.50 -34.63
C GLY A 169 20.05 33.18 -35.42
N SER A 170 19.49 32.13 -34.82
CA SER A 170 19.52 30.77 -35.37
C SER A 170 18.66 30.56 -36.63
N ALA A 171 17.76 31.49 -36.92
CA ALA A 171 16.92 31.51 -38.13
C ALA A 171 17.38 32.57 -39.16
N GLY A 172 18.56 33.18 -38.96
CA GLY A 172 19.11 34.19 -39.86
C GLY A 172 19.59 33.61 -41.20
N GLY A 173 19.59 34.45 -42.24
CA GLY A 173 20.07 34.09 -43.56
C GLY A 173 21.58 33.83 -43.57
N LEU A 174 22.00 32.83 -44.33
CA LEU A 174 23.42 32.54 -44.56
C LEU A 174 24.04 33.58 -45.48
N GLY A 175 25.28 33.93 -45.20
CA GLY A 175 26.08 34.76 -46.08
C GLY A 175 26.40 34.02 -47.38
N GLY A 176 26.43 34.76 -48.48
CA GLY A 176 26.76 34.22 -49.79
C GLY A 176 28.25 33.93 -49.90
N ALA A 177 28.59 32.79 -50.51
CA ALA A 177 29.98 32.41 -50.76
C ALA A 177 30.67 33.39 -51.74
N GLY A 178 31.95 33.66 -51.50
CA GLY A 178 32.81 34.47 -52.37
C GLY A 178 33.21 33.76 -53.66
N GLY A 179 33.57 34.54 -54.68
CA GLY A 179 33.98 34.03 -55.99
C GLY A 179 35.29 33.21 -55.95
N GLY A 180 35.30 32.06 -56.63
CA GLY A 180 36.46 31.14 -56.65
C GLY A 180 37.69 31.63 -57.44
N LYS A 181 38.83 30.92 -57.31
CA LYS A 181 40.10 31.23 -58.00
C LYS A 181 40.05 30.93 -59.51
N GLY A 182 40.54 31.84 -60.35
CA GLY A 182 40.60 31.70 -61.82
C GLY A 182 39.44 32.42 -62.55
N SER A 183 39.59 32.72 -63.84
CA SER A 183 38.80 33.67 -64.65
C SER A 183 37.30 33.78 -64.29
N VAL A 184 36.93 34.95 -63.75
CA VAL A 184 35.59 35.57 -63.67
C VAL A 184 34.48 34.67 -63.07
N LYS A 185 34.52 34.43 -61.74
CA LYS A 185 33.37 33.88 -61.00
C LYS A 185 32.82 34.92 -60.01
N ASP A 186 31.52 35.19 -60.11
CA ASP A 186 30.79 36.08 -59.21
C ASP A 186 30.60 35.47 -57.83
N GLY A 187 30.50 36.32 -56.81
CA GLY A 187 30.03 35.93 -55.49
C GLY A 187 28.54 35.58 -55.53
N THR A 188 28.06 34.80 -54.57
CA THR A 188 26.63 34.47 -54.45
C THR A 188 25.91 35.44 -53.51
N GLU A 189 24.63 35.69 -53.76
CA GLU A 189 23.82 36.54 -52.89
C GLU A 189 23.62 35.91 -51.52
N GLY A 190 23.51 36.73 -50.48
CA GLY A 190 23.10 36.24 -49.17
C GLY A 190 21.65 35.74 -49.20
N THR A 191 21.35 34.70 -48.43
CA THR A 191 20.02 34.08 -48.50
C THR A 191 18.95 35.00 -47.90
N THR A 192 17.79 35.05 -48.55
CA THR A 192 16.58 35.70 -48.04
C THR A 192 15.51 34.69 -47.60
N PRO A 193 14.65 35.06 -46.65
CA PRO A 193 14.72 36.24 -45.80
C PRO A 193 15.66 36.01 -44.60
N GLY A 194 16.15 37.10 -44.03
CA GLY A 194 16.98 37.03 -42.84
C GLY A 194 18.38 37.59 -43.03
N GLY A 195 18.66 38.38 -44.07
CA GLY A 195 19.77 39.34 -44.01
C GLY A 195 21.18 38.81 -44.22
N GLY A 196 21.43 37.67 -44.86
CA GLY A 196 22.79 37.21 -45.11
C GLY A 196 23.61 38.21 -45.96
N GLY A 197 24.89 38.41 -45.66
CA GLY A 197 25.75 39.30 -46.45
C GLY A 197 26.06 38.71 -47.84
N GLY A 198 26.29 39.56 -48.85
CA GLY A 198 26.64 39.11 -50.20
C GLY A 198 28.11 38.72 -50.35
N GLY A 199 28.42 37.67 -51.11
CA GLY A 199 29.80 37.27 -51.41
C GLY A 199 30.56 38.29 -52.29
N GLY A 200 31.85 38.45 -52.04
CA GLY A 200 32.75 39.28 -52.86
C GLY A 200 33.17 38.59 -54.16
N ALA A 201 33.57 39.37 -55.17
CA ALA A 201 33.91 38.87 -56.50
C ALA A 201 35.18 39.50 -57.11
N LYS A 202 35.74 38.84 -58.13
CA LYS A 202 36.91 39.29 -58.90
C LYS A 202 36.48 39.66 -60.33
N SER A 203 36.63 40.94 -60.70
CA SER A 203 36.42 41.53 -62.05
C SER A 203 35.02 41.45 -62.68
N SER A 204 34.05 40.84 -62.01
CA SER A 204 32.62 40.92 -62.29
C SER A 204 31.87 41.10 -60.97
N SER A 205 30.64 41.60 -61.03
CA SER A 205 29.98 42.34 -59.96
C SER A 205 29.81 41.49 -58.68
N GLY A 206 30.14 42.03 -57.50
CA GLY A 206 29.92 41.35 -56.21
C GLY A 206 28.45 40.98 -56.00
N ALA A 207 28.09 40.29 -54.92
CA ALA A 207 26.70 39.89 -54.73
C ALA A 207 25.91 40.84 -53.83
N LYS A 208 24.59 40.92 -54.07
CA LYS A 208 23.64 41.60 -53.18
C LYS A 208 23.58 40.86 -51.84
N GLY A 209 23.44 41.59 -50.74
CA GLY A 209 23.01 41.00 -49.47
C GLY A 209 21.54 40.56 -49.53
N GLY A 210 21.15 39.64 -48.66
CA GLY A 210 19.76 39.22 -48.50
C GLY A 210 18.92 40.32 -47.84
N ASP A 211 17.66 40.46 -48.26
CA ASP A 211 16.64 41.24 -47.56
C ASP A 211 16.36 40.69 -46.14
N GLY A 212 16.01 41.60 -45.24
CA GLY A 212 15.59 41.31 -43.88
C GLY A 212 14.19 40.70 -43.79
N GLN A 213 13.67 40.57 -42.58
CA GLN A 213 12.27 40.19 -42.33
C GLN A 213 11.77 40.71 -40.99
N VAL A 214 10.45 40.77 -40.81
CA VAL A 214 9.79 41.02 -39.52
C VAL A 214 8.73 39.95 -39.28
N SER A 215 8.69 39.35 -38.09
CA SER A 215 7.71 38.34 -37.69
C SER A 215 6.92 38.77 -36.47
N PHE A 216 5.61 38.55 -36.47
CA PHE A 216 4.71 38.74 -35.34
C PHE A 216 4.10 37.41 -34.92
N THR A 217 4.23 37.06 -33.64
CA THR A 217 3.71 35.81 -33.09
C THR A 217 2.75 36.07 -31.93
N TYR A 218 1.56 35.44 -31.94
CA TYR A 218 0.51 35.60 -30.92
C TYR A 218 -0.31 34.32 -30.72
N THR A 219 -1.19 34.30 -29.71
CA THR A 219 -2.02 33.13 -29.36
C THR A 219 -3.51 33.36 -29.70
N CYS A 220 -4.18 32.34 -30.24
CA CYS A 220 -5.61 32.34 -30.58
C CYS A 220 -6.46 31.67 -29.48
N LEU A 221 -7.81 31.70 -29.61
CA LEU A 221 -8.72 31.04 -28.67
C LEU A 221 -8.42 29.55 -28.55
N ALA A 222 -8.31 29.07 -27.31
CA ALA A 222 -8.12 27.65 -27.03
C ALA A 222 -9.41 26.85 -27.29
N THR A 223 -9.25 25.57 -27.66
CA THR A 223 -10.35 24.61 -27.68
C THR A 223 -11.01 24.54 -26.30
N PRO A 224 -12.35 24.59 -26.20
CA PRO A 224 -13.05 24.40 -24.93
C PRO A 224 -12.62 23.11 -24.22
N GLY A 225 -12.59 23.16 -22.88
CA GLY A 225 -12.37 21.97 -22.06
C GLY A 225 -13.51 20.95 -22.18
N SER A 226 -13.36 19.79 -21.54
CA SER A 226 -14.38 18.73 -21.56
C SER A 226 -15.74 19.23 -21.08
N ILE A 227 -16.80 18.86 -21.81
CA ILE A 227 -18.19 19.12 -21.40
C ILE A 227 -18.51 18.24 -20.20
N THR A 228 -19.00 18.85 -19.13
CA THR A 228 -19.50 18.19 -17.92
C THR A 228 -21.02 18.07 -18.02
N GLY A 229 -21.54 16.87 -17.78
CA GLY A 229 -22.97 16.59 -17.73
C GLY A 229 -23.26 15.10 -17.78
N THR A 230 -24.51 14.71 -17.58
CA THR A 230 -24.93 13.31 -17.53
C THR A 230 -24.91 12.68 -18.93
N VAL A 231 -24.25 11.53 -19.08
CA VAL A 231 -24.07 10.85 -20.38
C VAL A 231 -25.21 9.89 -20.73
N ILE A 232 -25.84 9.25 -19.74
CA ILE A 232 -27.03 8.40 -19.93
C ILE A 232 -28.25 9.13 -19.39
N GLN A 233 -29.19 9.41 -20.27
CA GLN A 233 -30.43 10.12 -19.98
C GLN A 233 -31.65 9.21 -20.16
N TYR A 234 -32.75 9.66 -19.59
CA TYR A 234 -34.09 9.10 -19.85
C TYR A 234 -34.89 10.05 -20.73
N PRO A 235 -35.99 9.60 -21.35
CA PRO A 235 -36.74 10.47 -22.23
C PRO A 235 -37.41 11.62 -21.54
N ARG A 236 -37.44 12.79 -22.21
CA ARG A 236 -38.16 14.00 -21.79
C ARG A 236 -37.80 14.48 -20.39
N VAL A 237 -36.58 14.24 -19.94
CA VAL A 237 -36.07 14.79 -18.69
C VAL A 237 -35.75 16.26 -18.93
N THR A 238 -36.41 17.13 -18.17
CA THR A 238 -36.21 18.58 -18.23
C THR A 238 -35.05 19.01 -17.32
N ALA A 239 -34.58 20.24 -17.52
CA ALA A 239 -33.62 20.90 -16.63
C ALA A 239 -32.25 20.17 -16.51
N GLN A 240 -31.81 19.49 -17.57
CA GLN A 240 -30.48 18.87 -17.60
C GLN A 240 -29.43 19.90 -17.97
N THR A 241 -28.37 20.03 -17.16
CA THR A 241 -27.32 21.04 -17.38
C THR A 241 -26.07 20.41 -17.99
N TYR A 242 -25.54 21.05 -19.03
CA TYR A 242 -24.24 20.73 -19.61
C TYR A 242 -23.38 21.99 -19.64
N SER A 243 -22.14 21.88 -19.19
CA SER A 243 -21.25 23.04 -19.03
C SER A 243 -19.80 22.72 -19.34
N ILE A 244 -19.03 23.77 -19.57
CA ILE A 244 -17.58 23.74 -19.69
C ILE A 244 -16.97 24.74 -18.72
N LEU A 245 -15.68 24.55 -18.41
CA LEU A 245 -14.90 25.62 -17.80
C LEU A 245 -14.81 26.81 -18.77
N GLU A 246 -14.67 28.00 -18.21
CA GLU A 246 -14.58 29.23 -18.99
C GLU A 246 -13.36 29.22 -19.92
N VAL A 247 -13.58 29.55 -21.19
CA VAL A 247 -12.50 29.73 -22.17
C VAL A 247 -12.07 31.19 -22.12
N PRO A 248 -10.80 31.49 -21.74
CA PRO A 248 -10.31 32.86 -21.70
C PRO A 248 -10.53 33.59 -23.03
N ASN A 249 -11.00 34.84 -22.96
CA ASN A 249 -11.26 35.73 -24.10
C ASN A 249 -12.41 35.31 -25.05
N ALA A 250 -13.21 34.30 -24.69
CA ALA A 250 -14.42 33.94 -25.43
C ALA A 250 -15.57 34.90 -25.09
N THR A 251 -16.28 35.41 -26.09
CA THR A 251 -17.45 36.29 -25.91
C THR A 251 -18.78 35.58 -26.13
N THR A 252 -18.77 34.43 -26.81
CA THR A 252 -19.97 33.60 -27.03
C THR A 252 -19.62 32.11 -27.18
N TYR A 253 -20.62 31.26 -27.01
CA TYR A 253 -20.51 29.80 -27.13
C TYR A 253 -21.62 29.26 -28.03
N SER A 254 -21.25 28.48 -29.04
CA SER A 254 -22.20 27.80 -29.92
C SER A 254 -22.32 26.34 -29.50
N TRP A 255 -23.51 25.94 -29.08
CA TRP A 255 -23.82 24.57 -28.67
C TRP A 255 -24.62 23.85 -29.74
N ALA A 256 -24.26 22.61 -30.04
CA ALA A 256 -25.10 21.68 -30.78
C ALA A 256 -25.52 20.52 -29.87
N ILE A 257 -26.77 20.07 -30.00
CA ILE A 257 -27.36 18.99 -29.20
C ILE A 257 -27.94 17.90 -30.12
N PRO A 258 -28.16 16.67 -29.62
CA PRO A 258 -28.74 15.60 -30.41
C PRO A 258 -30.13 15.93 -30.98
N PHE A 259 -30.47 15.28 -32.10
CA PHE A 259 -31.80 15.43 -32.73
C PHE A 259 -32.92 15.10 -31.73
N GLY A 260 -33.93 15.99 -31.64
CA GLY A 260 -35.08 15.84 -30.76
C GLY A 260 -34.87 16.28 -29.31
N TRP A 261 -33.66 16.70 -28.95
CA TRP A 261 -33.40 17.44 -27.71
C TRP A 261 -33.68 18.93 -27.92
N GLU A 262 -33.88 19.68 -26.83
CA GLU A 262 -34.17 21.11 -26.88
C GLU A 262 -33.31 21.88 -25.86
N ILE A 263 -32.67 22.99 -26.26
CA ILE A 263 -32.02 23.91 -25.32
C ILE A 263 -33.09 24.83 -24.75
N THR A 264 -33.35 24.72 -23.45
CA THR A 264 -34.38 25.51 -22.76
C THR A 264 -33.82 26.77 -22.09
N ALA A 265 -32.51 26.85 -21.83
CA ALA A 265 -31.84 28.04 -21.30
C ALA A 265 -30.31 28.03 -21.57
N GLY A 266 -29.67 29.21 -21.45
CA GLY A 266 -28.20 29.33 -21.45
C GLY A 266 -27.52 29.32 -22.81
N ALA A 267 -28.27 29.37 -23.92
CA ALA A 267 -27.72 29.49 -25.27
C ALA A 267 -26.78 30.71 -25.39
N GLY A 268 -25.62 30.53 -26.03
CA GLY A 268 -24.59 31.57 -26.13
C GLY A 268 -23.62 31.62 -24.94
N THR A 269 -23.84 30.84 -23.87
CA THR A 269 -23.02 30.88 -22.64
C THR A 269 -22.24 29.58 -22.42
N LYS A 270 -21.32 29.57 -21.44
CA LYS A 270 -20.52 28.39 -21.05
C LYS A 270 -21.34 27.24 -20.44
N SER A 271 -22.64 27.41 -20.24
CA SER A 271 -23.53 26.41 -19.65
C SER A 271 -24.92 26.47 -20.31
N ILE A 272 -25.41 25.33 -20.79
CA ILE A 272 -26.78 25.20 -21.31
C ILE A 272 -27.62 24.32 -20.39
N THR A 273 -28.93 24.58 -20.43
CA THR A 273 -29.95 23.70 -19.85
C THR A 273 -30.80 23.13 -20.98
N VAL A 274 -31.06 21.83 -20.94
CA VAL A 274 -31.75 21.11 -22.02
C VAL A 274 -32.90 20.24 -21.50
N THR A 275 -33.86 19.98 -22.38
CA THR A 275 -34.81 18.87 -22.28
C THR A 275 -34.34 17.74 -23.19
N THR A 276 -34.24 16.53 -22.65
CA THR A 276 -33.74 15.35 -23.38
C THR A 276 -34.79 14.83 -24.37
N GLY A 277 -34.32 14.22 -25.46
CA GLY A 277 -35.17 13.62 -26.50
C GLY A 277 -35.91 12.34 -26.07
N LEU A 278 -36.43 11.61 -27.05
CA LEU A 278 -37.01 10.27 -26.89
C LEU A 278 -35.93 9.18 -26.80
N ALA A 279 -36.31 7.96 -26.39
CA ALA A 279 -35.39 6.83 -26.37
C ALA A 279 -34.79 6.60 -27.78
N GLY A 280 -33.49 6.32 -27.84
CA GLY A 280 -32.76 6.16 -29.10
C GLY A 280 -32.34 7.47 -29.79
N GLN A 281 -32.78 8.64 -29.31
CA GLN A 281 -32.28 9.95 -29.79
C GLN A 281 -30.93 10.29 -29.15
N ASN A 282 -29.94 9.46 -29.47
CA ASN A 282 -28.56 9.56 -29.03
C ASN A 282 -27.78 10.53 -29.94
N GLY A 283 -26.64 11.04 -29.48
CA GLY A 283 -25.79 11.90 -30.31
C GLY A 283 -24.66 12.54 -29.52
N ASN A 284 -24.04 13.55 -30.10
CA ASN A 284 -23.03 14.35 -29.40
C ASN A 284 -23.64 15.69 -29.01
N ILE A 285 -23.38 16.12 -27.78
CA ILE A 285 -23.43 17.52 -27.41
C ILE A 285 -22.06 18.11 -27.75
N THR A 286 -22.01 19.17 -28.54
CA THR A 286 -20.76 19.86 -28.87
C THR A 286 -20.82 21.32 -28.50
N VAL A 287 -19.66 21.90 -28.18
CA VAL A 287 -19.53 23.33 -27.92
C VAL A 287 -18.25 23.89 -28.53
N SER A 288 -18.38 25.00 -29.26
CA SER A 288 -17.26 25.84 -29.71
C SER A 288 -17.33 27.19 -29.02
N ALA A 289 -16.17 27.71 -28.61
CA ALA A 289 -16.04 29.07 -28.11
C ALA A 289 -15.73 30.01 -29.27
N ALA A 290 -16.24 31.24 -29.22
CA ALA A 290 -15.97 32.24 -30.24
C ALA A 290 -15.78 33.63 -29.63
N ASN A 291 -15.03 34.45 -30.36
CA ASN A 291 -15.00 35.89 -30.21
C ASN A 291 -14.96 36.56 -31.59
N ASP A 292 -14.90 37.90 -31.61
CA ASP A 292 -14.93 38.69 -32.85
C ASP A 292 -13.73 38.41 -33.79
N CYS A 293 -12.66 37.77 -33.29
CA CYS A 293 -11.47 37.43 -34.07
C CYS A 293 -11.53 36.03 -34.69
N SER A 294 -12.08 35.04 -33.98
CA SER A 294 -11.99 33.63 -34.35
C SER A 294 -13.01 32.75 -33.64
N THR A 295 -13.26 31.57 -34.21
CA THR A 295 -13.89 30.44 -33.52
C THR A 295 -12.79 29.48 -33.06
N SER A 296 -13.00 28.78 -31.95
CA SER A 296 -12.03 27.81 -31.45
C SER A 296 -11.74 26.75 -32.52
N PRO A 297 -10.47 26.33 -32.69
CA PRO A 297 -10.06 25.46 -33.80
C PRO A 297 -10.71 24.07 -33.77
N ALA A 298 -11.24 23.65 -32.62
CA ALA A 298 -12.08 22.48 -32.46
C ALA A 298 -13.23 22.78 -31.47
N ALA A 299 -14.27 21.95 -31.53
CA ALA A 299 -15.34 21.92 -30.53
C ALA A 299 -15.06 20.82 -29.49
N ALA A 300 -15.37 21.09 -28.23
CA ALA A 300 -15.50 20.00 -27.26
C ALA A 300 -16.74 19.16 -27.62
N SER A 301 -16.68 17.86 -27.34
CA SER A 301 -17.74 16.92 -27.70
C SER A 301 -17.98 15.92 -26.56
N LEU A 302 -19.25 15.69 -26.22
CA LEU A 302 -19.69 14.70 -25.24
C LEU A 302 -20.76 13.83 -25.87
N LYS A 303 -20.48 12.53 -25.99
CA LYS A 303 -21.46 11.56 -26.47
C LYS A 303 -22.50 11.29 -25.39
N VAL A 304 -23.78 11.44 -25.72
CA VAL A 304 -24.92 11.20 -24.83
C VAL A 304 -25.88 10.19 -25.45
N ALA A 305 -26.57 9.43 -24.60
CA ALA A 305 -27.59 8.47 -25.03
C ALA A 305 -28.85 8.59 -24.18
N VAL A 306 -30.02 8.41 -24.80
CA VAL A 306 -31.33 8.39 -24.14
C VAL A 306 -31.85 6.95 -24.15
N THR A 307 -31.92 6.30 -23.00
CA THR A 307 -32.35 4.88 -22.87
C THR A 307 -33.70 4.73 -22.17
N VAL A 308 -34.30 3.55 -22.22
CA VAL A 308 -35.58 3.25 -21.56
C VAL A 308 -35.39 3.14 -20.05
N ASN A 309 -36.20 3.86 -19.27
CA ASN A 309 -36.15 3.79 -17.82
C ASN A 309 -37.01 2.63 -17.32
N LEU A 310 -36.38 1.58 -16.79
CA LEU A 310 -37.08 0.42 -16.25
C LEU A 310 -37.71 0.66 -14.87
N ARG A 311 -37.32 1.72 -14.16
CA ARG A 311 -37.87 2.10 -12.84
C ARG A 311 -37.93 0.91 -11.88
N SER A 312 -39.08 0.61 -11.27
CA SER A 312 -39.22 -0.52 -10.33
C SER A 312 -38.95 -1.89 -10.97
N LEU A 313 -39.06 -2.03 -12.30
CA LEU A 313 -38.75 -3.27 -13.02
C LEU A 313 -37.24 -3.53 -13.17
N THR A 314 -36.39 -2.59 -12.76
CA THR A 314 -34.93 -2.75 -12.82
C THR A 314 -34.48 -4.00 -12.07
N ASN A 315 -35.10 -4.31 -10.93
CA ASN A 315 -34.72 -5.47 -10.12
C ASN A 315 -35.36 -6.77 -10.61
N PHE A 316 -36.49 -6.72 -11.31
CA PHE A 316 -37.20 -7.91 -11.76
C PHE A 316 -36.51 -8.58 -12.95
N THR A 317 -36.40 -9.91 -12.88
CA THR A 317 -36.06 -10.80 -14.00
C THR A 317 -37.32 -11.38 -14.62
N LEU A 318 -38.29 -11.79 -13.79
CA LEU A 318 -39.58 -12.32 -14.22
C LEU A 318 -40.71 -11.50 -13.58
N PHE A 319 -41.58 -10.89 -14.38
CA PHE A 319 -42.71 -10.13 -13.84
C PHE A 319 -43.95 -10.16 -14.72
N THR A 320 -45.12 -10.25 -14.11
CA THR A 320 -46.40 -10.03 -14.80
C THR A 320 -47.32 -9.11 -14.01
N SER A 321 -47.96 -8.17 -14.72
CA SER A 321 -48.99 -7.32 -14.13
C SER A 321 -50.26 -8.11 -13.80
N VAL A 322 -50.62 -9.09 -14.66
CA VAL A 322 -51.78 -9.97 -14.49
C VAL A 322 -51.46 -11.33 -15.09
N GLY A 323 -51.20 -12.34 -14.25
CA GLY A 323 -50.89 -13.70 -14.65
C GLY A 323 -50.09 -14.47 -13.59
N ALA A 324 -49.94 -15.77 -13.80
CA ALA A 324 -49.06 -16.58 -12.96
C ALA A 324 -47.58 -16.44 -13.40
N VAL A 325 -46.66 -16.48 -12.45
CA VAL A 325 -45.23 -16.75 -12.71
C VAL A 325 -44.96 -18.20 -12.30
N SER A 326 -44.49 -19.02 -13.22
CA SER A 326 -44.34 -20.46 -12.99
C SER A 326 -43.00 -20.99 -13.47
N ASN A 327 -42.46 -21.98 -12.75
CA ASN A 327 -41.27 -22.71 -13.11
C ASN A 327 -41.56 -24.22 -13.18
N THR A 328 -41.03 -24.87 -14.21
CA THR A 328 -40.96 -26.32 -14.33
C THR A 328 -39.48 -26.75 -14.27
N ALA A 329 -39.17 -27.87 -13.63
CA ALA A 329 -37.80 -28.34 -13.38
C ALA A 329 -36.92 -27.34 -12.60
N VAL A 330 -35.59 -27.45 -12.71
CA VAL A 330 -34.62 -26.73 -11.88
C VAL A 330 -34.09 -25.51 -12.61
N SER A 331 -34.38 -24.32 -12.09
CA SER A 331 -33.96 -23.04 -12.69
C SER A 331 -33.05 -22.24 -11.75
N ASP A 332 -32.17 -21.43 -12.33
CA ASP A 332 -31.30 -20.46 -11.63
C ASP A 332 -31.66 -19.05 -12.10
N ILE A 333 -32.33 -18.29 -11.22
CA ILE A 333 -32.82 -16.95 -11.51
C ILE A 333 -32.11 -15.94 -10.62
N THR A 334 -31.45 -14.95 -11.20
CA THR A 334 -30.85 -13.83 -10.48
C THR A 334 -31.64 -12.55 -10.73
N GLY A 335 -32.14 -11.91 -9.67
CA GLY A 335 -33.09 -10.80 -9.71
C GLY A 335 -34.48 -11.18 -9.18
N ASP A 336 -35.31 -10.18 -8.95
CA ASP A 336 -36.63 -10.36 -8.34
C ASP A 336 -37.58 -11.09 -9.30
N ILE A 337 -38.51 -11.87 -8.76
CA ILE A 337 -39.59 -12.49 -9.50
C ILE A 337 -40.93 -12.08 -8.89
N GLY A 338 -41.96 -11.82 -9.69
CA GLY A 338 -43.23 -11.43 -9.09
C GLY A 338 -44.44 -11.29 -9.99
N THR A 339 -45.59 -11.18 -9.34
CA THR A 339 -46.88 -10.94 -10.00
C THR A 339 -47.71 -9.96 -9.20
N ASN A 340 -48.33 -9.00 -9.89
CA ASN A 340 -49.26 -8.09 -9.24
C ASN A 340 -50.66 -8.70 -9.06
N VAL A 341 -51.08 -9.56 -9.99
CA VAL A 341 -52.34 -10.32 -9.90
C VAL A 341 -52.09 -11.73 -10.40
N GLY A 342 -52.02 -12.71 -9.50
CA GLY A 342 -51.73 -14.11 -9.81
C GLY A 342 -50.94 -14.81 -8.70
N ALA A 343 -50.22 -15.88 -9.04
CA ALA A 343 -49.38 -16.62 -8.11
C ALA A 343 -47.97 -16.86 -8.68
N VAL A 344 -46.97 -17.00 -7.79
CA VAL A 344 -45.61 -17.46 -8.12
C VAL A 344 -45.48 -18.91 -7.66
N THR A 345 -45.12 -19.84 -8.55
CA THR A 345 -45.06 -21.29 -8.26
C THR A 345 -43.84 -21.97 -8.89
N GLY A 346 -43.34 -23.06 -8.28
CA GLY A 346 -42.28 -23.90 -8.85
C GLY A 346 -40.84 -23.46 -8.58
N PHE A 347 -40.60 -22.38 -7.82
CA PHE A 347 -39.26 -21.85 -7.51
C PHE A 347 -38.68 -22.33 -6.16
N GLY A 348 -39.16 -23.47 -5.64
CA GLY A 348 -38.59 -24.09 -4.44
C GLY A 348 -37.29 -24.84 -4.75
N PRO A 349 -36.47 -25.15 -3.74
CA PRO A 349 -35.27 -25.98 -3.92
C PRO A 349 -35.60 -27.29 -4.68
N PRO A 350 -34.75 -27.74 -5.62
CA PRO A 350 -33.38 -27.27 -5.85
C PRO A 350 -33.25 -26.04 -6.78
N SER A 351 -34.34 -25.43 -7.25
CA SER A 351 -34.25 -24.16 -7.98
C SER A 351 -33.71 -23.04 -7.08
N ILE A 352 -32.99 -22.10 -7.67
CA ILE A 352 -32.36 -20.98 -6.96
C ILE A 352 -32.98 -19.68 -7.48
N VAL A 353 -33.40 -18.82 -6.54
CA VAL A 353 -33.79 -17.44 -6.81
C VAL A 353 -32.88 -16.52 -5.98
N ASN A 354 -31.91 -15.90 -6.66
CA ASN A 354 -31.02 -14.88 -6.10
C ASN A 354 -31.68 -13.49 -6.24
N GLY A 355 -32.79 -13.32 -5.54
CA GLY A 355 -33.65 -12.13 -5.56
C GLY A 355 -34.86 -12.30 -4.65
N LYS A 356 -35.76 -11.32 -4.63
CA LYS A 356 -37.00 -11.39 -3.85
C LYS A 356 -38.14 -12.00 -4.68
N ILE A 357 -39.03 -12.71 -3.99
CA ILE A 357 -40.32 -13.13 -4.53
C ILE A 357 -41.38 -12.12 -4.08
N GLU A 358 -41.90 -11.35 -5.02
CA GLU A 358 -42.83 -10.25 -4.76
C GLU A 358 -44.24 -10.61 -5.28
N ILE A 359 -45.25 -10.62 -4.41
CA ILE A 359 -46.62 -11.05 -4.75
C ILE A 359 -47.62 -10.02 -4.23
N ALA A 360 -48.40 -9.43 -5.14
CA ALA A 360 -49.55 -8.57 -4.85
C ALA A 360 -49.29 -7.53 -3.73
N ASN A 361 -48.20 -6.78 -3.87
CA ASN A 361 -47.79 -5.75 -2.91
C ASN A 361 -47.52 -4.40 -3.59
N SER A 362 -47.07 -3.40 -2.84
CA SER A 362 -46.80 -2.07 -3.37
C SER A 362 -45.70 -2.04 -4.44
N ILE A 363 -44.71 -2.93 -4.35
CA ILE A 363 -43.63 -3.05 -5.33
C ILE A 363 -44.20 -3.60 -6.65
N THR A 364 -44.98 -4.68 -6.62
CA THR A 364 -45.59 -5.26 -7.82
C THR A 364 -46.64 -4.34 -8.44
N ALA A 365 -47.37 -3.58 -7.62
CA ALA A 365 -48.34 -2.59 -8.10
C ALA A 365 -47.65 -1.47 -8.86
N GLN A 366 -46.53 -0.96 -8.33
CA GLN A 366 -45.72 0.05 -9.03
C GLN A 366 -45.07 -0.53 -10.29
N ALA A 367 -44.58 -1.78 -10.24
CA ALA A 367 -44.01 -2.47 -11.40
C ALA A 367 -45.02 -2.64 -12.53
N ALA A 368 -46.29 -2.89 -12.22
CA ALA A 368 -47.35 -2.95 -13.22
C ALA A 368 -47.62 -1.60 -13.91
N LEU A 369 -47.59 -0.50 -13.15
CA LEU A 369 -47.71 0.86 -13.69
C LEU A 369 -46.51 1.22 -14.57
N ASP A 370 -45.30 0.95 -14.06
CA ASP A 370 -44.06 1.22 -14.78
C ASP A 370 -43.97 0.40 -16.07
N LEU A 371 -44.43 -0.86 -16.08
CA LEU A 371 -44.41 -1.71 -17.27
C LEU A 371 -45.32 -1.16 -18.37
N ARG A 372 -46.51 -0.69 -17.99
CA ARG A 372 -47.44 -0.04 -18.93
C ARG A 372 -46.83 1.22 -19.53
N ASP A 373 -46.21 2.07 -18.71
CA ASP A 373 -45.56 3.30 -19.16
C ASP A 373 -44.40 3.00 -20.12
N ILE A 374 -43.62 1.95 -19.85
CA ILE A 374 -42.54 1.48 -20.74
C ILE A 374 -43.10 1.02 -22.07
N CYS A 375 -44.21 0.27 -22.10
CA CYS A 375 -44.85 -0.14 -23.35
C CYS A 375 -45.30 1.07 -24.19
N ILE A 376 -45.89 2.08 -23.55
CA ILE A 376 -46.26 3.34 -24.21
C ILE A 376 -45.02 4.05 -24.76
N GLN A 377 -43.94 4.11 -23.97
CA GLN A 377 -42.69 4.73 -24.38
C GLN A 377 -42.06 4.01 -25.58
N LEU A 378 -41.95 2.68 -25.54
CA LEU A 378 -41.41 1.87 -26.62
C LEU A 378 -42.27 2.02 -27.89
N SER A 379 -43.59 2.00 -27.76
CA SER A 379 -44.53 2.23 -28.87
C SER A 379 -44.28 3.57 -29.56
N ASN A 380 -44.08 4.64 -28.77
CA ASN A 380 -43.87 6.01 -29.26
C ASN A 380 -42.44 6.32 -29.71
N THR A 381 -41.49 5.39 -29.55
CA THR A 381 -40.11 5.59 -29.99
C THR A 381 -40.05 5.69 -31.52
N VAL A 382 -39.25 6.57 -32.11
CA VAL A 382 -39.27 6.77 -33.57
C VAL A 382 -38.70 5.53 -34.30
N THR A 383 -39.47 4.96 -35.23
CA THR A 383 -39.04 3.79 -36.03
C THR A 383 -37.96 4.19 -37.03
N THR A 384 -36.88 3.40 -37.10
CA THR A 384 -35.80 3.59 -38.10
C THR A 384 -35.84 2.55 -39.21
N ASN A 385 -36.42 1.37 -38.94
CA ASN A 385 -36.53 0.26 -39.89
C ASN A 385 -37.95 -0.30 -39.81
N SER A 386 -38.70 -0.35 -40.92
CA SER A 386 -40.08 -0.86 -40.94
C SER A 386 -40.26 -2.03 -41.90
N THR A 387 -41.09 -2.98 -41.51
CA THR A 387 -41.55 -4.10 -42.34
C THR A 387 -43.01 -4.34 -42.04
N SER A 388 -43.89 -4.29 -43.03
CA SER A 388 -45.36 -4.37 -42.82
C SER A 388 -45.88 -5.79 -42.60
N ALA A 389 -45.13 -6.82 -43.02
CA ALA A 389 -45.50 -8.22 -42.91
C ALA A 389 -44.82 -8.94 -41.73
N ALA A 390 -45.20 -10.20 -41.50
CA ALA A 390 -44.48 -11.10 -40.61
C ALA A 390 -43.01 -11.26 -41.05
N ARG A 391 -42.09 -11.43 -40.09
CA ARG A 391 -40.65 -11.50 -40.38
C ARG A 391 -39.94 -12.59 -39.57
N ALA A 392 -39.23 -13.48 -40.25
CA ALA A 392 -38.25 -14.37 -39.63
C ALA A 392 -36.86 -13.72 -39.66
N MET A 393 -36.15 -13.77 -38.53
CA MET A 393 -34.80 -13.23 -38.32
C MET A 393 -33.82 -14.35 -37.96
N GLY A 394 -32.52 -14.10 -38.09
CA GLY A 394 -31.45 -15.02 -37.67
C GLY A 394 -30.78 -15.76 -38.83
N ASN A 395 -30.44 -17.04 -38.66
CA ASN A 395 -29.68 -17.84 -39.64
C ASN A 395 -28.40 -17.15 -40.16
N GLY A 396 -27.68 -16.46 -39.29
CA GLY A 396 -26.46 -15.70 -39.60
C GLY A 396 -26.68 -14.20 -39.86
N GLU A 397 -27.93 -13.71 -39.81
CA GLU A 397 -28.24 -12.29 -39.96
C GLU A 397 -27.55 -11.42 -38.90
N VAL A 398 -27.07 -10.25 -39.33
CA VAL A 398 -26.47 -9.22 -38.47
C VAL A 398 -27.32 -7.96 -38.55
N LEU A 399 -27.80 -7.49 -37.40
CA LEU A 399 -28.54 -6.24 -37.27
C LEU A 399 -27.68 -5.18 -36.59
N THR A 400 -27.76 -3.95 -37.09
CA THR A 400 -27.11 -2.76 -36.52
C THR A 400 -28.06 -2.03 -35.56
N PRO A 401 -27.61 -1.04 -34.78
CA PRO A 401 -28.46 -0.36 -33.81
C PRO A 401 -29.66 0.32 -34.48
N GLY A 402 -30.83 0.28 -33.85
CA GLY A 402 -32.04 0.88 -34.39
C GLY A 402 -33.35 0.38 -33.80
N VAL A 403 -34.45 0.93 -34.32
CA VAL A 403 -35.83 0.66 -33.92
C VAL A 403 -36.52 -0.06 -35.08
N TYR A 404 -36.77 -1.35 -34.90
CA TYR A 404 -37.31 -2.27 -35.88
C TYR A 404 -38.81 -2.48 -35.64
N SER A 405 -39.64 -1.94 -36.53
CA SER A 405 -41.09 -2.15 -36.49
C SER A 405 -41.49 -3.25 -37.47
N ILE A 406 -42.06 -4.33 -36.96
CA ILE A 406 -42.54 -5.48 -37.72
C ILE A 406 -44.06 -5.51 -37.57
N GLY A 407 -44.81 -5.36 -38.66
CA GLY A 407 -46.26 -5.19 -38.66
C GLY A 407 -47.08 -6.46 -38.37
N GLY A 408 -46.44 -7.63 -38.36
CA GLY A 408 -47.05 -8.91 -38.01
C GLY A 408 -46.19 -9.73 -37.04
N ALA A 409 -46.46 -11.04 -36.94
CA ALA A 409 -45.69 -11.93 -36.09
C ALA A 409 -44.20 -11.99 -36.51
N ALA A 410 -43.31 -12.15 -35.54
CA ALA A 410 -41.88 -12.28 -35.78
C ALA A 410 -41.33 -13.59 -35.19
N SER A 411 -40.24 -14.08 -35.77
CA SER A 411 -39.52 -15.21 -35.19
C SER A 411 -38.00 -15.06 -35.33
N THR A 412 -37.23 -15.74 -34.48
CA THR A 412 -35.77 -15.88 -34.67
C THR A 412 -35.36 -17.35 -34.65
N GLY A 413 -34.50 -17.75 -35.60
CA GLY A 413 -33.97 -19.12 -35.70
C GLY A 413 -32.46 -19.11 -35.99
N GLY A 414 -31.74 -20.16 -35.60
CA GLY A 414 -30.29 -20.19 -35.71
C GLY A 414 -29.62 -19.03 -34.96
N THR A 415 -28.57 -18.43 -35.53
CA THR A 415 -27.88 -17.29 -34.91
C THR A 415 -28.38 -15.96 -35.45
N LEU A 416 -28.76 -15.03 -34.57
CA LEU A 416 -28.98 -13.61 -34.87
C LEU A 416 -27.90 -12.78 -34.17
N THR A 417 -27.19 -11.93 -34.89
CA THR A 417 -26.14 -11.08 -34.30
C THR A 417 -26.64 -9.64 -34.18
N LEU A 418 -26.48 -9.03 -33.00
CA LEU A 418 -26.70 -7.61 -32.77
C LEU A 418 -25.34 -6.93 -32.63
N ASP A 419 -24.99 -6.12 -33.63
CA ASP A 419 -23.70 -5.45 -33.74
C ASP A 419 -23.85 -3.98 -33.34
N ALA A 420 -23.27 -3.60 -32.21
CA ALA A 420 -23.29 -2.23 -31.72
C ALA A 420 -22.30 -1.29 -32.43
N GLN A 421 -21.48 -1.81 -33.35
CA GLN A 421 -20.53 -1.03 -34.16
C GLN A 421 -19.56 -0.17 -33.34
N GLY A 422 -19.19 -0.65 -32.15
CA GLY A 422 -18.29 0.02 -31.21
C GLY A 422 -18.99 0.97 -30.23
N ASP A 423 -20.32 1.09 -30.26
CA ASP A 423 -21.09 1.94 -29.37
C ASP A 423 -21.72 1.16 -28.19
N PRO A 424 -21.16 1.22 -26.97
CA PRO A 424 -21.73 0.50 -25.82
C PRO A 424 -23.15 0.97 -25.44
N ASN A 425 -23.56 2.15 -25.90
CA ASN A 425 -24.89 2.72 -25.66
C ASN A 425 -25.87 2.46 -26.82
N ALA A 426 -25.47 1.67 -27.82
CA ALA A 426 -26.32 1.26 -28.93
C ALA A 426 -27.59 0.56 -28.41
N GLN A 427 -28.73 0.95 -28.98
CA GLN A 427 -30.03 0.38 -28.66
C GLN A 427 -30.60 -0.43 -29.82
N PHE A 428 -31.28 -1.53 -29.48
CA PHE A 428 -32.01 -2.38 -30.40
C PHE A 428 -33.43 -2.52 -29.87
N ILE A 429 -34.40 -1.89 -30.52
CA ILE A 429 -35.81 -1.92 -30.10
C ILE A 429 -36.61 -2.63 -31.18
N PHE A 430 -37.19 -3.77 -30.86
CA PHE A 430 -38.07 -4.54 -31.74
C PHE A 430 -39.51 -4.33 -31.30
N LYS A 431 -40.32 -3.74 -32.18
CA LYS A 431 -41.77 -3.59 -32.02
C LYS A 431 -42.46 -4.57 -32.97
N ILE A 432 -43.17 -5.53 -32.43
CA ILE A 432 -43.68 -6.67 -33.18
C ILE A 432 -45.20 -6.63 -33.06
N GLY A 433 -45.92 -6.39 -34.17
CA GLY A 433 -47.38 -6.27 -34.22
C GLY A 433 -48.15 -7.59 -34.06
N GLY A 434 -47.51 -8.61 -33.49
CA GLY A 434 -48.06 -9.94 -33.25
C GLY A 434 -47.16 -10.75 -32.32
N ALA A 435 -47.31 -12.08 -32.31
CA ALA A 435 -46.49 -12.94 -31.46
C ALA A 435 -45.00 -12.94 -31.88
N PHE A 436 -44.11 -13.11 -30.91
CA PHE A 436 -42.68 -13.35 -31.14
C PHE A 436 -42.31 -14.77 -30.72
N THR A 437 -41.65 -15.53 -31.59
CA THR A 437 -41.22 -16.90 -31.27
C THR A 437 -39.74 -17.14 -31.56
N THR A 438 -39.15 -18.15 -30.93
CA THR A 438 -37.80 -18.62 -31.30
C THR A 438 -37.85 -20.07 -31.78
N GLY A 439 -36.95 -20.45 -32.67
CA GLY A 439 -36.64 -21.86 -32.96
C GLY A 439 -35.83 -22.47 -31.82
N ALA A 440 -35.87 -23.79 -31.67
CA ALA A 440 -35.02 -24.48 -30.70
C ALA A 440 -33.53 -24.19 -30.99
N ASN A 441 -32.72 -23.97 -29.95
CA ASN A 441 -31.31 -23.58 -30.05
C ASN A 441 -31.05 -22.20 -30.70
N ALA A 442 -32.08 -21.35 -30.88
CA ALA A 442 -31.87 -20.01 -31.40
C ALA A 442 -30.95 -19.20 -30.46
N THR A 443 -29.99 -18.49 -31.03
CA THR A 443 -28.98 -17.73 -30.27
C THR A 443 -28.93 -16.28 -30.74
N VAL A 444 -29.12 -15.33 -29.83
CA VAL A 444 -28.85 -13.90 -30.08
C VAL A 444 -27.48 -13.53 -29.53
N VAL A 445 -26.54 -13.24 -30.43
CA VAL A 445 -25.14 -12.90 -30.10
C VAL A 445 -24.97 -11.39 -30.09
N LEU A 446 -24.29 -10.87 -29.06
CA LEU A 446 -23.98 -9.45 -28.91
C LEU A 446 -22.51 -9.20 -29.25
N VAL A 447 -22.23 -8.30 -30.19
CA VAL A 447 -20.87 -7.96 -30.61
C VAL A 447 -20.60 -6.46 -30.56
N ASN A 448 -19.31 -6.10 -30.58
CA ASN A 448 -18.80 -4.73 -30.69
C ASN A 448 -19.44 -3.73 -29.72
N GLY A 449 -19.67 -4.14 -28.47
CA GLY A 449 -20.20 -3.29 -27.40
C GLY A 449 -21.70 -3.43 -27.13
N ALA A 450 -22.43 -4.27 -27.87
CA ALA A 450 -23.87 -4.46 -27.63
C ALA A 450 -24.14 -4.95 -26.20
N SER A 451 -25.12 -4.33 -25.54
CA SER A 451 -25.46 -4.57 -24.14
C SER A 451 -26.89 -5.09 -23.99
N PRO A 452 -27.15 -6.15 -23.20
CA PRO A 452 -28.51 -6.63 -22.94
C PRO A 452 -29.45 -5.57 -22.35
N ALA A 453 -28.91 -4.61 -21.59
CA ALA A 453 -29.71 -3.54 -20.99
C ALA A 453 -30.33 -2.59 -22.04
N ASN A 454 -29.77 -2.55 -23.25
CA ASN A 454 -30.20 -1.66 -24.34
C ASN A 454 -30.99 -2.39 -25.44
N ILE A 455 -31.41 -3.64 -25.18
CA ILE A 455 -32.17 -4.45 -26.14
C ILE A 455 -33.60 -4.65 -25.60
N PHE A 456 -34.60 -4.33 -26.43
CA PHE A 456 -36.01 -4.42 -26.07
C PHE A 456 -36.77 -5.19 -27.15
N TRP A 457 -37.52 -6.21 -26.74
CA TRP A 457 -38.41 -7.00 -27.58
C TRP A 457 -39.83 -6.79 -27.08
N MET A 458 -40.65 -6.03 -27.79
CA MET A 458 -42.05 -5.79 -27.43
C MET A 458 -42.95 -6.41 -28.48
N ALA A 459 -43.74 -7.39 -28.06
CA ALA A 459 -44.71 -8.07 -28.90
C ALA A 459 -46.13 -7.65 -28.52
N ASP A 460 -46.92 -7.24 -29.50
CA ASP A 460 -48.37 -7.05 -29.40
C ASP A 460 -49.05 -8.43 -29.44
N GLY A 461 -48.69 -9.27 -28.46
CA GLY A 461 -49.03 -10.68 -28.38
C GLY A 461 -48.08 -11.45 -27.47
N ALA A 462 -48.17 -12.77 -27.51
CA ALA A 462 -47.31 -13.64 -26.71
C ALA A 462 -45.86 -13.68 -27.22
N ILE A 463 -44.93 -13.86 -26.28
CA ILE A 463 -43.54 -14.21 -26.57
C ILE A 463 -43.31 -15.67 -26.15
N ALA A 464 -42.95 -16.54 -27.09
CA ALA A 464 -42.71 -17.96 -26.83
C ALA A 464 -41.33 -18.38 -27.34
N MET A 465 -40.39 -18.52 -26.41
CA MET A 465 -39.03 -18.97 -26.68
C MET A 465 -38.97 -20.49 -26.59
N ALA A 466 -38.51 -21.16 -27.64
CA ALA A 466 -38.34 -22.61 -27.68
C ALA A 466 -37.16 -23.08 -26.81
N ALA A 467 -37.04 -24.41 -26.64
CA ALA A 467 -35.99 -25.04 -25.85
C ALA A 467 -34.57 -24.61 -26.26
N SER A 468 -33.70 -24.46 -25.26
CA SER A 468 -32.29 -24.10 -25.42
C SER A 468 -32.05 -22.77 -26.15
N THR A 469 -33.01 -21.85 -26.11
CA THR A 469 -32.82 -20.49 -26.65
C THR A 469 -31.84 -19.70 -25.78
N ILE A 470 -30.88 -19.03 -26.42
CA ILE A 470 -29.97 -18.07 -25.77
C ILE A 470 -30.31 -16.68 -26.28
N ILE A 471 -30.80 -15.79 -25.41
CA ILE A 471 -31.25 -14.46 -25.82
C ILE A 471 -30.87 -13.37 -24.82
N SER A 472 -30.76 -12.14 -25.31
CA SER A 472 -30.48 -10.95 -24.52
C SER A 472 -31.55 -9.88 -24.73
N GLY A 473 -31.89 -9.15 -23.67
CA GLY A 473 -32.81 -8.01 -23.72
C GLY A 473 -34.00 -8.10 -22.77
N THR A 474 -34.77 -7.02 -22.71
CA THR A 474 -36.06 -6.98 -22.01
C THR A 474 -37.16 -7.43 -22.96
N LEU A 475 -37.74 -8.60 -22.70
CA LEU A 475 -38.83 -9.19 -23.48
C LEU A 475 -40.17 -8.85 -22.83
N ILE A 476 -41.08 -8.25 -23.60
CA ILE A 476 -42.36 -7.73 -23.13
C ILE A 476 -43.50 -8.27 -24.01
N GLY A 477 -44.41 -9.04 -23.42
CA GLY A 477 -45.70 -9.40 -24.04
C GLY A 477 -46.78 -8.37 -23.67
N ASN A 478 -47.37 -7.70 -24.68
CA ASN A 478 -48.26 -6.55 -24.49
C ASN A 478 -49.52 -6.51 -25.41
N PRO A 479 -50.67 -7.07 -24.99
CA PRO A 479 -50.83 -8.07 -23.94
C PRO A 479 -50.43 -9.46 -24.46
N GLY A 480 -49.79 -10.26 -23.63
CA GLY A 480 -49.47 -11.64 -23.97
C GLY A 480 -48.57 -12.32 -22.93
N ALA A 481 -48.68 -13.64 -22.86
CA ALA A 481 -47.80 -14.46 -22.04
C ALA A 481 -46.34 -14.42 -22.54
N VAL A 482 -45.38 -14.59 -21.64
CA VAL A 482 -43.95 -14.72 -21.98
C VAL A 482 -43.45 -16.05 -21.45
N SER A 483 -42.98 -16.94 -22.32
CA SER A 483 -42.59 -18.31 -21.97
C SER A 483 -41.22 -18.67 -22.51
N MET A 484 -40.48 -19.48 -21.77
CA MET A 484 -39.19 -20.06 -22.15
C MET A 484 -39.24 -21.59 -21.97
N GLY A 485 -38.99 -22.33 -23.05
CA GLY A 485 -38.86 -23.79 -23.01
C GLY A 485 -37.56 -24.25 -22.33
N ALA A 486 -37.48 -25.56 -22.05
CA ALA A 486 -36.40 -26.19 -21.30
C ALA A 486 -34.99 -25.74 -21.71
N GLY A 487 -34.15 -25.41 -20.72
CA GLY A 487 -32.71 -25.16 -20.93
C GLY A 487 -32.38 -23.79 -21.52
N GLY A 488 -33.31 -22.84 -21.51
CA GLY A 488 -33.07 -21.50 -22.05
C GLY A 488 -32.16 -20.64 -21.17
N GLN A 489 -31.45 -19.69 -21.81
CA GLN A 489 -30.57 -18.73 -21.16
C GLN A 489 -30.96 -17.29 -21.50
N LEU A 490 -31.19 -16.47 -20.48
CA LEU A 490 -31.58 -15.07 -20.63
C LEU A 490 -30.63 -14.12 -19.88
N SER A 491 -30.06 -13.18 -20.61
CA SER A 491 -29.52 -11.94 -20.02
C SER A 491 -30.51 -10.81 -20.27
N GLY A 492 -31.38 -10.55 -19.31
CA GLY A 492 -32.45 -9.56 -19.42
C GLY A 492 -33.70 -9.99 -18.66
N ARG A 493 -34.88 -9.68 -19.18
CA ARG A 493 -36.14 -9.79 -18.41
C ARG A 493 -37.26 -10.40 -19.23
N MET A 494 -38.14 -11.15 -18.57
CA MET A 494 -39.41 -11.62 -19.12
C MET A 494 -40.55 -10.89 -18.41
N LEU A 495 -41.21 -9.98 -19.12
CA LEU A 495 -42.23 -9.08 -18.59
C LEU A 495 -43.55 -9.27 -19.34
N SER A 496 -44.67 -9.30 -18.65
CA SER A 496 -46.01 -9.38 -19.27
C SER A 496 -46.95 -8.32 -18.70
N THR A 497 -47.61 -7.55 -19.57
CA THR A 497 -48.68 -6.63 -19.12
C THR A 497 -49.99 -7.37 -18.82
N SER A 498 -50.19 -8.53 -19.44
CA SER A 498 -51.29 -9.44 -19.18
C SER A 498 -50.97 -10.79 -19.82
N GLY A 499 -50.87 -11.84 -19.01
CA GLY A 499 -50.43 -13.17 -19.41
C GLY A 499 -49.48 -13.80 -18.39
N ALA A 500 -49.36 -15.13 -18.45
CA ALA A 500 -48.44 -15.86 -17.60
C ALA A 500 -46.97 -15.61 -18.01
N VAL A 501 -46.07 -15.65 -17.04
CA VAL A 501 -44.61 -15.77 -17.28
C VAL A 501 -44.18 -17.16 -16.86
N SER A 502 -43.59 -17.95 -17.77
CA SER A 502 -43.25 -19.35 -17.49
C SER A 502 -41.84 -19.71 -17.95
N VAL A 503 -41.12 -20.46 -17.13
CA VAL A 503 -39.75 -20.93 -17.40
C VAL A 503 -39.64 -22.44 -17.13
N ASP A 504 -38.71 -23.09 -17.82
CA ASP A 504 -38.40 -24.51 -17.64
C ASP A 504 -36.88 -24.71 -17.74
N ALA A 505 -36.28 -25.31 -16.70
CA ALA A 505 -34.83 -25.54 -16.60
C ALA A 505 -33.97 -24.35 -17.07
N THR A 506 -34.30 -23.14 -16.61
CA THR A 506 -33.83 -21.87 -17.20
C THR A 506 -32.75 -21.20 -16.34
N GLU A 507 -31.75 -20.61 -16.99
CA GLU A 507 -30.78 -19.70 -16.37
C GLU A 507 -31.08 -18.26 -16.82
N ALA A 508 -31.52 -17.39 -15.91
CA ALA A 508 -31.90 -16.02 -16.25
C ALA A 508 -31.39 -15.00 -15.23
N ALA A 509 -30.89 -13.86 -15.72
CA ALA A 509 -30.57 -12.72 -14.89
C ALA A 509 -31.02 -11.42 -15.53
N ASN A 510 -31.51 -10.46 -14.74
CA ASN A 510 -31.88 -9.11 -15.18
C ASN A 510 -30.70 -8.29 -15.78
N THR A 511 -29.47 -8.79 -15.65
CA THR A 511 -28.22 -8.25 -16.20
C THR A 511 -27.43 -9.37 -16.90
N ARG A 512 -26.32 -9.01 -17.57
CA ARG A 512 -25.51 -10.00 -18.32
C ARG A 512 -24.84 -11.02 -17.38
N ILE A 513 -25.01 -12.30 -17.68
CA ILE A 513 -24.34 -13.42 -16.98
C ILE A 513 -23.00 -13.73 -17.69
N ASN A 514 -21.89 -13.58 -16.97
CA ASN A 514 -20.55 -13.92 -17.47
C ASN A 514 -19.97 -15.08 -16.67
N LYS A 515 -20.47 -16.29 -16.93
CA LYS A 515 -20.06 -17.51 -16.23
C LYS A 515 -18.90 -18.19 -16.97
N TRP A 516 -17.81 -18.45 -16.28
CA TRP A 516 -16.66 -19.18 -16.80
C TRP A 516 -16.90 -20.69 -16.68
N LYS A 517 -17.07 -21.35 -17.83
CA LYS A 517 -17.15 -22.81 -17.96
C LYS A 517 -15.78 -23.44 -18.20
N GLY A 518 -14.90 -22.74 -18.91
CA GLY A 518 -13.59 -23.27 -19.32
C GLY A 518 -13.68 -24.54 -20.16
N SER A 519 -14.78 -24.76 -20.88
CA SER A 519 -15.11 -26.05 -21.53
C SER A 519 -14.21 -26.42 -22.72
N VAL A 520 -13.47 -25.46 -23.30
CA VAL A 520 -12.60 -25.67 -24.46
C VAL A 520 -11.13 -25.48 -24.11
N SER A 521 -10.80 -24.47 -23.31
CA SER A 521 -9.43 -24.15 -22.91
C SER A 521 -9.40 -23.37 -21.60
N ASN A 522 -8.21 -22.99 -21.15
CA ASN A 522 -8.02 -22.10 -20.00
C ASN A 522 -7.95 -20.60 -20.37
N ASN A 523 -7.97 -20.25 -21.66
CA ASN A 523 -7.73 -18.88 -22.14
C ASN A 523 -9.00 -18.02 -22.02
N TRP A 524 -8.92 -16.92 -21.26
CA TRP A 524 -9.99 -15.93 -21.08
C TRP A 524 -10.62 -15.48 -22.39
N ASN A 525 -9.85 -15.30 -23.46
CA ASN A 525 -10.32 -14.74 -24.72
C ASN A 525 -11.05 -15.74 -25.62
N THR A 526 -11.23 -17.00 -25.19
CA THR A 526 -11.98 -18.00 -25.97
C THR A 526 -13.47 -17.86 -25.68
N PRO A 527 -14.32 -17.40 -26.64
CA PRO A 527 -15.72 -17.10 -26.35
C PRO A 527 -16.51 -18.32 -25.85
N SER A 528 -16.23 -19.52 -26.38
CA SER A 528 -16.89 -20.77 -25.99
C SER A 528 -16.64 -21.21 -24.54
N ASN A 529 -15.62 -20.66 -23.87
CA ASN A 529 -15.40 -20.89 -22.45
C ASN A 529 -16.36 -20.11 -21.55
N TRP A 530 -17.14 -19.17 -22.10
CA TRP A 530 -18.08 -18.33 -21.37
C TRP A 530 -19.53 -18.69 -21.70
N THR A 531 -20.45 -18.36 -20.80
CA THR A 531 -21.89 -18.37 -21.10
C THR A 531 -22.18 -17.52 -22.33
N GLN A 532 -23.19 -17.94 -23.10
CA GLN A 532 -23.62 -17.27 -24.34
C GLN A 532 -22.56 -17.20 -25.46
N ASN A 533 -21.42 -17.89 -25.31
CA ASN A 533 -20.29 -17.84 -26.25
C ASN A 533 -19.74 -16.42 -26.47
N VAL A 534 -19.70 -15.58 -25.42
CA VAL A 534 -19.20 -14.20 -25.51
C VAL A 534 -18.19 -13.91 -24.40
N VAL A 535 -17.01 -13.40 -24.78
CA VAL A 535 -16.00 -12.92 -23.82
C VAL A 535 -16.56 -11.73 -23.02
N PRO A 536 -16.36 -11.67 -21.69
CA PRO A 536 -16.84 -10.58 -20.86
C PRO A 536 -16.21 -9.24 -21.30
N ALA A 537 -17.03 -8.18 -21.28
CA ALA A 537 -16.54 -6.83 -21.51
C ALA A 537 -15.60 -6.37 -20.39
N ILE A 538 -14.84 -5.30 -20.61
CA ILE A 538 -14.05 -4.66 -19.56
C ILE A 538 -14.96 -4.28 -18.38
N ASP A 539 -14.46 -4.49 -17.16
CA ASP A 539 -15.16 -4.23 -15.90
C ASP A 539 -16.41 -5.09 -15.67
N ALA A 540 -16.70 -6.08 -16.51
CA ALA A 540 -17.78 -7.01 -16.23
C ALA A 540 -17.57 -7.77 -14.90
N SER A 541 -18.65 -8.10 -14.19
CA SER A 541 -18.61 -9.09 -13.12
C SER A 541 -18.54 -10.48 -13.73
N ILE A 542 -17.70 -11.35 -13.17
CA ILE A 542 -17.52 -12.73 -13.61
C ILE A 542 -17.87 -13.72 -12.49
N ILE A 543 -18.39 -14.87 -12.88
CA ILE A 543 -18.78 -15.97 -11.99
C ILE A 543 -18.18 -17.25 -12.54
N PHE A 544 -17.76 -18.20 -11.71
CA PHE A 544 -17.40 -19.53 -12.19
C PHE A 544 -18.63 -20.42 -12.28
N ASP A 545 -18.69 -21.25 -13.31
CA ASP A 545 -19.70 -22.29 -13.44
C ASP A 545 -19.65 -23.25 -12.25
N ASP A 546 -20.69 -24.05 -11.99
CA ASP A 546 -20.67 -25.03 -10.90
C ASP A 546 -19.75 -26.22 -11.20
N MET A 547 -19.49 -26.50 -12.49
CA MET A 547 -18.56 -27.55 -12.93
C MET A 547 -17.63 -27.03 -14.04
N PRO A 548 -16.73 -26.07 -13.73
CA PRO A 548 -15.79 -25.57 -14.73
C PRO A 548 -14.74 -26.63 -15.04
N PHE A 549 -14.26 -26.68 -16.28
CA PHE A 549 -13.29 -27.70 -16.73
C PHE A 549 -11.83 -27.26 -16.59
N ASN A 550 -11.57 -25.95 -16.61
CA ASN A 550 -10.22 -25.38 -16.64
C ASN A 550 -10.12 -24.15 -15.74
N HIS A 551 -8.90 -23.84 -15.25
CA HIS A 551 -8.61 -22.53 -14.66
C HIS A 551 -8.90 -21.42 -15.67
N LEU A 552 -9.25 -20.24 -15.18
CA LEU A 552 -9.37 -19.05 -16.00
C LEU A 552 -8.03 -18.33 -16.01
N VAL A 553 -7.39 -18.25 -17.17
CA VAL A 553 -6.05 -17.69 -17.35
C VAL A 553 -6.16 -16.41 -18.16
N LEU A 554 -5.58 -15.33 -17.63
CA LEU A 554 -5.51 -14.04 -18.32
C LEU A 554 -4.63 -14.15 -19.58
N ASP A 555 -5.12 -13.58 -20.67
CA ASP A 555 -4.46 -13.47 -21.98
C ASP A 555 -3.79 -12.11 -22.21
N GLN A 556 -4.20 -11.12 -21.41
CA GLN A 556 -3.74 -9.74 -21.42
C GLN A 556 -4.14 -9.09 -20.10
N ASN A 557 -3.85 -7.79 -19.92
CA ASN A 557 -4.36 -7.04 -18.78
C ASN A 557 -5.89 -7.03 -18.81
N ARG A 558 -6.55 -7.47 -17.74
CA ARG A 558 -8.00 -7.53 -17.61
C ARG A 558 -8.47 -6.68 -16.43
N SER A 559 -9.69 -6.18 -16.54
CA SER A 559 -10.36 -5.45 -15.47
C SER A 559 -11.75 -6.03 -15.28
N VAL A 560 -12.15 -6.22 -14.02
CA VAL A 560 -13.43 -6.79 -13.62
C VAL A 560 -14.04 -5.99 -12.48
N THR A 561 -15.37 -5.99 -12.39
CA THR A 561 -16.06 -5.48 -11.19
C THR A 561 -15.97 -6.51 -10.08
N ASN A 562 -16.79 -7.57 -10.11
CA ASN A 562 -16.77 -8.63 -9.10
C ASN A 562 -16.21 -9.94 -9.65
N ILE A 563 -15.62 -10.75 -8.78
CA ILE A 563 -15.26 -12.15 -9.06
C ILE A 563 -15.97 -13.03 -8.03
N THR A 564 -16.77 -13.97 -8.51
CA THR A 564 -17.36 -15.02 -7.65
C THR A 564 -16.86 -16.39 -8.09
N ASN A 565 -16.25 -17.14 -7.19
CA ASN A 565 -15.78 -18.49 -7.48
C ASN A 565 -15.86 -19.36 -6.21
N ALA A 566 -16.59 -20.46 -6.32
CA ALA A 566 -16.76 -21.45 -5.25
C ALA A 566 -16.16 -22.81 -5.62
N GLN A 567 -15.40 -22.88 -6.72
CA GLN A 567 -15.01 -24.13 -7.37
C GLN A 567 -13.50 -24.36 -7.28
N ALA A 568 -13.01 -24.82 -6.14
CA ALA A 568 -11.67 -25.39 -6.09
C ALA A 568 -11.63 -26.72 -6.89
N PRO A 569 -10.52 -27.03 -7.59
CA PRO A 569 -9.23 -26.31 -7.58
C PRO A 569 -9.11 -25.19 -8.62
N TYR A 570 -10.19 -24.78 -9.29
CA TYR A 570 -10.15 -23.82 -10.38
C TYR A 570 -9.94 -22.38 -9.88
N ARG A 571 -9.07 -21.63 -10.59
CA ARG A 571 -8.51 -20.35 -10.13
C ARG A 571 -8.60 -19.29 -11.20
N VAL A 572 -8.45 -18.03 -10.79
CA VAL A 572 -8.10 -16.93 -11.68
C VAL A 572 -6.58 -16.80 -11.70
N VAL A 573 -5.95 -16.99 -12.85
CA VAL A 573 -4.49 -17.02 -13.01
C VAL A 573 -4.03 -15.80 -13.81
N CYS A 574 -3.25 -14.93 -13.18
CA CYS A 574 -2.80 -13.67 -13.81
C CYS A 574 -1.76 -13.88 -14.91
N ASN A 575 -0.96 -14.94 -14.85
CA ASN A 575 -0.03 -15.35 -15.91
C ASN A 575 0.88 -14.21 -16.45
N GLY A 576 1.41 -13.37 -15.56
CA GLY A 576 2.28 -12.25 -15.91
C GLY A 576 1.54 -10.98 -16.36
N TYR A 577 0.21 -10.99 -16.38
CA TYR A 577 -0.63 -9.84 -16.70
C TYR A 577 -1.22 -9.18 -15.46
N LYS A 578 -1.77 -7.98 -15.66
CA LYS A 578 -2.50 -7.22 -14.65
C LYS A 578 -3.97 -7.64 -14.57
N LEU A 579 -4.44 -7.95 -13.37
CA LEU A 579 -5.85 -8.08 -13.03
C LEU A 579 -6.28 -6.88 -12.19
N VAL A 580 -7.18 -6.05 -12.71
CA VAL A 580 -7.80 -4.96 -11.95
C VAL A 580 -9.14 -5.45 -11.38
N VAL A 581 -9.33 -5.32 -10.07
CA VAL A 581 -10.56 -5.68 -9.36
C VAL A 581 -11.19 -4.42 -8.78
N LYS A 582 -12.41 -4.08 -9.21
CA LYS A 582 -13.12 -2.86 -8.78
C LYS A 582 -14.19 -3.10 -7.70
N GLY A 583 -14.60 -4.34 -7.50
CA GLY A 583 -15.63 -4.74 -6.57
C GLY A 583 -15.16 -5.87 -5.67
N ASN A 584 -16.08 -6.76 -5.30
CA ASN A 584 -15.84 -7.82 -4.34
C ASN A 584 -15.20 -9.05 -4.98
N THR A 585 -14.38 -9.74 -4.20
CA THR A 585 -13.94 -11.11 -4.51
C THR A 585 -14.61 -12.06 -3.53
N LEU A 586 -15.54 -12.87 -4.02
CA LEU A 586 -16.23 -13.88 -3.23
C LEU A 586 -15.64 -15.25 -3.58
N PHE A 587 -14.63 -15.64 -2.81
CA PHE A 587 -13.99 -16.94 -2.92
C PHE A 587 -14.41 -17.85 -1.78
N THR A 588 -14.92 -19.03 -2.13
CA THR A 588 -15.31 -20.07 -1.15
C THR A 588 -14.74 -21.42 -1.57
N ASN A 589 -14.79 -22.41 -0.67
CA ASN A 589 -14.29 -23.77 -0.89
C ASN A 589 -12.81 -23.87 -1.36
N GLY A 590 -11.97 -22.87 -1.07
CA GLY A 590 -10.56 -22.86 -1.46
C GLY A 590 -10.28 -22.34 -2.88
N ALA A 591 -11.27 -21.76 -3.55
CA ALA A 591 -11.05 -20.98 -4.78
C ALA A 591 -10.12 -19.79 -4.52
N GLN A 592 -9.25 -19.47 -5.48
CA GLN A 592 -8.14 -18.54 -5.27
C GLN A 592 -7.77 -17.75 -6.53
N ILE A 593 -7.08 -16.62 -6.33
CA ILE A 593 -6.27 -15.93 -7.34
C ILE A 593 -4.85 -16.47 -7.30
N ASP A 594 -4.31 -16.88 -8.44
CA ASP A 594 -2.89 -17.17 -8.64
C ASP A 594 -2.24 -16.01 -9.41
N ALA A 595 -1.57 -15.14 -8.65
CA ALA A 595 -0.78 -14.03 -9.17
C ALA A 595 0.71 -14.21 -8.88
N SER A 596 1.17 -15.46 -8.76
CA SER A 596 2.56 -15.79 -8.40
C SER A 596 3.55 -15.68 -9.55
N ALA A 597 3.08 -15.72 -10.81
CA ALA A 597 3.93 -15.60 -11.98
C ALA A 597 4.62 -14.23 -12.04
N ALA A 598 5.89 -14.20 -12.47
CA ALA A 598 6.65 -12.97 -12.64
C ALA A 598 5.89 -11.95 -13.50
N SER A 599 6.00 -10.67 -13.14
CA SER A 599 5.28 -9.54 -13.74
C SER A 599 3.77 -9.48 -13.48
N SER A 600 3.15 -10.49 -12.86
CA SER A 600 1.72 -10.42 -12.50
C SER A 600 1.46 -9.23 -11.58
N VAL A 601 0.37 -8.52 -11.81
CA VAL A 601 -0.06 -7.40 -10.97
C VAL A 601 -1.52 -7.64 -10.58
N VAL A 602 -1.83 -7.55 -9.29
CA VAL A 602 -3.23 -7.37 -8.87
C VAL A 602 -3.41 -5.92 -8.45
N GLU A 603 -4.38 -5.26 -9.06
CA GLU A 603 -4.72 -3.86 -8.79
C GLU A 603 -6.11 -3.77 -8.17
N TYR A 604 -6.20 -3.20 -6.98
CA TYR A 604 -7.48 -2.89 -6.34
C TYR A 604 -7.87 -1.46 -6.73
N GLY A 605 -8.88 -1.32 -7.59
CA GLY A 605 -9.30 -0.06 -8.22
C GLY A 605 -10.75 0.33 -7.96
N GLY A 606 -11.35 -0.19 -6.89
CA GLY A 606 -12.76 0.02 -6.55
C GLY A 606 -13.11 1.38 -5.97
N SER A 607 -14.41 1.60 -5.77
CA SER A 607 -14.99 2.79 -5.14
C SER A 607 -15.45 2.57 -3.70
N SER A 608 -15.55 1.32 -3.25
CA SER A 608 -15.85 0.92 -1.88
C SER A 608 -14.63 0.26 -1.25
N VAL A 609 -14.53 0.23 0.08
CA VAL A 609 -13.40 -0.44 0.77
C VAL A 609 -13.30 -1.89 0.28
N GLN A 610 -12.11 -2.28 -0.16
CA GLN A 610 -11.81 -3.66 -0.57
C GLN A 610 -10.94 -4.35 0.48
N THR A 611 -11.01 -5.67 0.55
CA THR A 611 -10.25 -6.47 1.52
C THR A 611 -9.38 -7.51 0.83
N ILE A 612 -8.25 -7.82 1.44
CA ILE A 612 -7.41 -8.98 1.16
C ILE A 612 -7.55 -9.91 2.37
N ASP A 613 -8.38 -10.93 2.23
CA ASP A 613 -8.72 -11.88 3.29
C ASP A 613 -7.97 -13.21 3.11
N SER A 614 -7.90 -14.00 4.18
CA SER A 614 -7.20 -15.28 4.14
C SER A 614 -7.88 -16.24 3.17
N GLY A 615 -7.07 -16.97 2.41
CA GLY A 615 -7.51 -17.95 1.43
C GLY A 615 -7.87 -17.36 0.07
N GLN A 616 -7.86 -16.03 -0.12
CA GLN A 616 -8.16 -15.40 -1.42
C GLN A 616 -7.05 -15.60 -2.46
N TYR A 617 -5.79 -15.71 -2.02
CA TYR A 617 -4.63 -15.86 -2.89
C TYR A 617 -3.95 -17.19 -2.67
N LEU A 618 -3.43 -17.76 -3.76
CA LEU A 618 -2.60 -18.96 -3.70
C LEU A 618 -1.36 -18.69 -2.83
N ASN A 619 -1.20 -19.47 -1.76
CA ASN A 619 -0.11 -19.35 -0.78
C ASN A 619 -0.03 -17.98 -0.09
N GLU A 620 -1.14 -17.22 -0.02
CA GLU A 620 -1.18 -15.89 0.59
C GLU A 620 -0.13 -14.92 0.02
N LYS A 621 0.03 -14.95 -1.31
CA LYS A 621 1.03 -14.14 -1.99
C LYS A 621 0.61 -13.67 -3.38
N THR A 622 1.26 -12.61 -3.85
CA THR A 622 1.23 -12.13 -5.24
C THR A 622 2.61 -11.59 -5.63
N PHE A 623 2.87 -11.48 -6.92
CA PHE A 623 4.11 -10.90 -7.42
C PHE A 623 4.15 -9.37 -7.22
N ASN A 624 3.19 -8.63 -7.80
CA ASN A 624 3.00 -7.21 -7.52
C ASN A 624 1.58 -6.91 -7.00
N LEU A 625 1.46 -5.87 -6.18
CA LEU A 625 0.19 -5.33 -5.68
C LEU A 625 0.12 -3.82 -5.93
N ASN A 626 -0.94 -3.37 -6.60
CA ASN A 626 -1.22 -1.95 -6.84
C ASN A 626 -2.49 -1.53 -6.11
N ILE A 627 -2.42 -0.44 -5.36
CA ILE A 627 -3.52 0.13 -4.59
C ILE A 627 -3.96 1.41 -5.29
N ASN A 628 -5.11 1.34 -5.95
CA ASN A 628 -5.72 2.44 -6.71
C ASN A 628 -7.13 2.80 -6.20
N ASN A 629 -7.53 2.25 -5.06
CA ASN A 629 -8.86 2.43 -4.47
C ASN A 629 -8.86 3.63 -3.50
N ALA A 630 -9.74 4.60 -3.74
CA ALA A 630 -9.84 5.82 -2.93
C ALA A 630 -10.48 5.59 -1.55
N ALA A 631 -11.40 4.63 -1.44
CA ALA A 631 -12.01 4.24 -0.16
C ALA A 631 -11.04 3.43 0.72
N GLY A 632 -10.03 2.82 0.11
CA GLY A 632 -8.95 2.11 0.77
C GLY A 632 -9.01 0.58 0.60
N VAL A 633 -7.90 -0.08 0.91
CA VAL A 633 -7.76 -1.53 0.87
C VAL A 633 -7.19 -2.03 2.19
N ASN A 634 -7.88 -2.99 2.83
CA ASN A 634 -7.47 -3.57 4.12
C ASN A 634 -6.90 -4.97 3.94
N LEU A 635 -5.70 -5.20 4.45
CA LEU A 635 -5.05 -6.51 4.50
C LEU A 635 -5.39 -7.21 5.83
N ASN A 636 -6.24 -8.24 5.76
CA ASN A 636 -6.75 -9.01 6.90
C ASN A 636 -6.04 -10.36 7.10
N THR A 637 -4.97 -10.62 6.37
CA THR A 637 -4.20 -11.87 6.40
C THR A 637 -2.69 -11.63 6.44
N ASN A 638 -1.93 -12.67 6.79
CA ASN A 638 -0.47 -12.62 6.65
C ASN A 638 -0.12 -12.81 5.18
N PHE A 639 0.68 -11.92 4.60
CA PHE A 639 0.80 -11.84 3.15
C PHE A 639 2.22 -11.53 2.70
N THR A 640 2.59 -12.04 1.53
CA THR A 640 3.90 -11.80 0.92
C THR A 640 3.75 -11.21 -0.49
N LEU A 641 4.53 -10.18 -0.77
CA LEU A 641 4.73 -9.63 -2.11
C LEU A 641 6.12 -10.04 -2.59
N ASP A 642 6.18 -10.88 -3.63
CA ASP A 642 7.44 -11.37 -4.19
C ASP A 642 8.22 -10.24 -4.91
N ASN A 643 7.56 -9.12 -5.24
CA ASN A 643 8.18 -7.93 -5.83
C ASN A 643 7.60 -6.63 -5.23
N ASN A 644 6.82 -5.84 -5.98
CA ASN A 644 6.53 -4.44 -5.59
C ASN A 644 5.13 -4.23 -4.98
N LEU A 645 5.06 -3.30 -4.04
CA LEU A 645 3.83 -2.63 -3.59
C LEU A 645 3.79 -1.21 -4.15
N THR A 646 2.72 -0.86 -4.87
CA THR A 646 2.48 0.52 -5.33
C THR A 646 1.21 1.05 -4.71
N ILE A 647 1.27 2.19 -4.03
CA ILE A 647 0.11 2.91 -3.49
C ILE A 647 0.04 4.25 -4.22
N ASN A 648 -0.99 4.44 -5.02
CA ASN A 648 -1.16 5.64 -5.84
C ASN A 648 -1.53 6.86 -4.99
N ASP A 649 -1.39 8.05 -5.58
CA ASP A 649 -1.71 9.32 -4.92
C ASP A 649 -3.16 9.35 -4.40
N GLY A 650 -3.32 9.85 -3.17
CA GLY A 650 -4.58 9.89 -2.43
C GLY A 650 -5.24 8.53 -2.13
N LYS A 651 -4.51 7.40 -2.26
CA LYS A 651 -5.02 6.04 -1.97
C LYS A 651 -4.49 5.53 -0.64
N ILE A 652 -5.23 4.60 -0.03
CA ILE A 652 -4.95 4.11 1.32
C ILE A 652 -4.82 2.59 1.30
N PHE A 653 -3.73 2.08 1.87
CA PHE A 653 -3.51 0.68 2.14
C PHE A 653 -3.25 0.45 3.63
N THR A 654 -4.05 -0.43 4.22
CA THR A 654 -4.04 -0.66 5.67
C THR A 654 -3.64 -2.10 5.94
N ILE A 655 -2.57 -2.30 6.71
CA ILE A 655 -2.24 -3.60 7.29
C ILE A 655 -2.96 -3.67 8.63
N GLU A 656 -3.95 -4.56 8.75
CA GLU A 656 -4.78 -4.66 9.94
C GLU A 656 -4.00 -5.24 11.13
N ALA A 657 -4.52 -5.00 12.35
CA ALA A 657 -3.83 -5.37 13.58
C ALA A 657 -3.54 -6.88 13.65
N ALA A 658 -2.38 -7.23 14.19
CA ALA A 658 -1.85 -8.61 14.25
C ALA A 658 -1.60 -9.29 12.88
N LYS A 659 -1.64 -8.55 11.77
CA LYS A 659 -1.29 -9.05 10.43
C LYS A 659 0.11 -8.65 10.02
N ASN A 660 0.70 -9.46 9.16
CA ASN A 660 2.07 -9.30 8.71
C ASN A 660 2.14 -9.13 7.20
N LEU A 661 2.95 -8.17 6.75
CA LEU A 661 3.28 -8.02 5.34
C LEU A 661 4.80 -8.13 5.15
N THR A 662 5.21 -8.94 4.19
CA THR A 662 6.60 -8.96 3.69
C THR A 662 6.61 -8.48 2.25
N VAL A 663 7.39 -7.44 1.96
CA VAL A 663 7.62 -6.93 0.60
C VAL A 663 9.07 -7.18 0.23
N VAL A 664 9.30 -8.07 -0.73
CA VAL A 664 10.66 -8.45 -1.18
C VAL A 664 11.26 -7.35 -2.06
N GLY A 665 10.47 -6.76 -2.95
CA GLY A 665 10.88 -5.65 -3.82
C GLY A 665 10.71 -4.28 -3.17
N ALA A 666 10.23 -3.32 -3.95
CA ALA A 666 10.09 -1.92 -3.54
C ALA A 666 8.65 -1.56 -3.11
N ILE A 667 8.54 -0.63 -2.16
CA ILE A 667 7.30 0.06 -1.79
C ILE A 667 7.34 1.47 -2.38
N ALA A 668 6.48 1.74 -3.36
CA ALA A 668 6.23 3.10 -3.85
C ALA A 668 4.93 3.62 -3.23
N ASN A 669 5.02 4.49 -2.22
CA ASN A 669 3.86 5.10 -1.58
C ASN A 669 3.71 6.57 -1.94
N SER A 670 2.90 6.86 -2.97
CA SER A 670 2.53 8.22 -3.36
C SER A 670 1.37 8.79 -2.54
N GLY A 671 0.67 7.99 -1.73
CA GLY A 671 -0.39 8.46 -0.83
C GLY A 671 0.12 9.19 0.43
N GLY A 672 1.43 9.38 0.57
CA GLY A 672 2.06 10.03 1.72
C GLY A 672 1.87 9.24 3.02
N ASN A 673 1.91 9.91 4.17
CA ASN A 673 1.83 9.25 5.48
C ASN A 673 0.49 8.52 5.71
N SER A 674 -0.59 8.96 5.07
CA SER A 674 -1.91 8.33 5.15
C SER A 674 -2.06 7.17 4.15
N GLY A 675 -1.15 7.06 3.17
CA GLY A 675 -1.24 6.05 2.12
C GLY A 675 -0.91 4.64 2.60
N LEU A 676 -0.02 4.50 3.59
CA LEU A 676 0.33 3.21 4.19
C LEU A 676 0.11 3.29 5.70
N VAL A 677 -0.84 2.50 6.21
CA VAL A 677 -1.21 2.47 7.62
C VAL A 677 -0.97 1.08 8.22
N LEU A 678 -0.18 1.00 9.29
CA LEU A 678 0.03 -0.21 10.07
C LEU A 678 -0.77 -0.11 11.36
N ARG A 679 -1.81 -0.92 11.53
CA ARG A 679 -2.70 -0.82 12.68
C ARG A 679 -2.19 -1.56 13.91
N SER A 680 -2.63 -1.08 15.06
CA SER A 680 -2.40 -1.72 16.35
C SER A 680 -3.62 -1.52 17.23
N ASN A 681 -4.09 -2.59 17.86
CA ASN A 681 -5.20 -2.57 18.80
C ASN A 681 -5.02 -3.73 19.82
N ALA A 682 -6.06 -4.04 20.60
CA ALA A 682 -6.02 -5.10 21.60
C ALA A 682 -5.72 -6.51 21.04
N SER A 683 -5.93 -6.76 19.74
CA SER A 683 -5.58 -8.04 19.10
C SER A 683 -4.09 -8.18 18.81
N GLY A 684 -3.36 -7.08 18.74
CA GLY A 684 -1.92 -7.05 18.46
C GLY A 684 -1.50 -5.87 17.59
N THR A 685 -0.31 -5.99 17.00
CA THR A 685 0.32 -4.93 16.19
C THR A 685 0.71 -5.48 14.82
N ALA A 686 0.39 -4.72 13.78
CA ALA A 686 0.80 -5.01 12.41
C ALA A 686 2.34 -5.01 12.29
N SER A 687 2.86 -5.91 11.45
CA SER A 687 4.30 -6.01 11.15
C SER A 687 4.56 -5.82 9.66
N LEU A 688 5.62 -5.08 9.34
CA LEU A 688 6.07 -4.88 7.96
C LEU A 688 7.57 -5.12 7.80
N ILE A 689 7.93 -6.06 6.93
CA ILE A 689 9.30 -6.25 6.46
C ILE A 689 9.41 -5.72 5.03
N HIS A 690 10.35 -4.80 4.80
CA HIS A 690 10.65 -4.22 3.48
C HIS A 690 12.10 -3.70 3.47
N ASN A 691 12.68 -3.51 2.28
CA ASN A 691 14.03 -2.94 2.12
C ASN A 691 14.04 -1.55 1.45
N THR A 692 12.88 -0.94 1.23
CA THR A 692 12.77 0.37 0.57
C THR A 692 13.10 1.53 1.51
N ILE A 693 13.88 2.49 1.02
CA ILE A 693 14.16 3.76 1.71
C ILE A 693 12.99 4.74 1.54
N ASP A 694 12.90 5.73 2.44
CA ASP A 694 12.00 6.88 2.28
C ASP A 694 10.51 6.55 2.08
N VAL A 695 10.02 5.48 2.70
CA VAL A 695 8.60 5.10 2.66
C VAL A 695 7.81 5.89 3.71
N PRO A 696 6.98 6.89 3.33
CA PRO A 696 6.10 7.55 4.28
C PRO A 696 5.02 6.57 4.76
N ALA A 697 4.67 6.60 6.04
CA ALA A 697 3.64 5.74 6.62
C ALA A 697 3.12 6.30 7.96
N THR A 698 1.99 5.76 8.38
CA THR A 698 1.46 5.89 9.73
C THR A 698 1.50 4.53 10.41
N VAL A 699 2.15 4.46 11.58
CA VAL A 699 2.34 3.24 12.34
C VAL A 699 1.70 3.41 13.71
N GLN A 700 0.64 2.66 13.97
CA GLN A 700 -0.12 2.74 15.22
C GLN A 700 0.54 1.91 16.32
N ARG A 701 0.40 2.38 17.55
CA ARG A 701 0.81 1.69 18.78
C ARG A 701 -0.35 1.70 19.76
N TYR A 702 -1.00 0.56 19.92
CA TYR A 702 -1.88 0.31 21.04
C TYR A 702 -1.05 0.18 22.32
N ILE A 703 -1.27 1.09 23.24
CA ILE A 703 -0.66 1.09 24.57
C ILE A 703 -1.61 0.35 25.49
N SER A 704 -1.18 -0.71 26.17
CA SER A 704 -2.02 -1.66 26.91
C SER A 704 -1.70 -1.55 28.39
N GLY A 705 -2.70 -1.37 29.24
CA GLY A 705 -2.50 -1.19 30.67
C GLY A 705 -3.59 -0.32 31.30
N ALA A 706 -3.51 -0.18 32.62
CA ALA A 706 -4.29 0.81 33.33
C ALA A 706 -3.88 2.23 32.90
N ALA A 707 -4.72 3.21 33.23
CA ALA A 707 -4.31 4.60 33.16
C ALA A 707 -3.01 4.76 33.96
N GLU A 708 -2.07 5.54 33.41
CA GLU A 708 -0.81 5.91 34.07
C GLU A 708 0.21 4.78 34.20
N ASP A 709 -0.06 3.60 33.64
CA ASP A 709 0.94 2.54 33.53
C ASP A 709 2.12 2.99 32.66
N TRP A 710 3.30 2.52 33.05
CA TRP A 710 4.56 2.86 32.39
C TRP A 710 4.92 1.86 31.29
N HIS A 711 5.30 2.38 30.12
CA HIS A 711 5.66 1.60 28.94
C HIS A 711 6.99 2.02 28.35
N PHE A 712 7.77 1.03 27.89
CA PHE A 712 8.96 1.29 27.09
C PHE A 712 8.62 1.34 25.60
N LEU A 713 9.08 2.41 24.96
CA LEU A 713 8.68 2.79 23.61
C LEU A 713 9.89 3.09 22.74
N SER A 714 9.76 2.93 21.42
CA SER A 714 10.71 3.38 20.41
C SER A 714 9.99 3.74 19.12
N ALA A 715 10.56 4.62 18.30
CA ALA A 715 9.93 5.08 17.07
C ALA A 715 10.25 4.14 15.89
N PRO A 716 9.23 3.66 15.14
CA PRO A 716 9.42 2.85 13.93
C PRO A 716 9.66 3.73 12.67
N VAL A 717 9.60 5.06 12.83
CA VAL A 717 9.73 6.07 11.78
C VAL A 717 10.77 7.11 12.15
N SER A 718 11.26 7.81 11.13
CA SER A 718 12.03 9.06 11.20
C SER A 718 11.10 10.25 11.39
N ASN A 719 11.64 11.34 11.95
CA ASN A 719 11.02 12.67 11.91
C ASN A 719 9.65 12.81 12.60
N GLN A 720 9.24 11.83 13.42
CA GLN A 720 8.09 12.00 14.29
C GLN A 720 8.42 13.00 15.39
N SER A 721 7.72 14.13 15.41
CA SER A 721 7.82 15.12 16.48
C SER A 721 7.26 14.60 17.81
N ILE A 722 7.91 14.93 18.92
CA ILE A 722 7.40 14.68 20.28
C ILE A 722 6.42 15.81 20.65
N SER A 723 5.30 15.85 19.93
CA SER A 723 4.24 16.86 20.06
C SER A 723 2.88 16.30 19.63
N GLY A 724 1.82 17.11 19.72
CA GLY A 724 0.48 16.73 19.28
C GLY A 724 -0.04 15.50 20.05
N GLY A 725 -0.36 14.41 19.33
CA GLY A 725 -0.89 13.18 19.92
C GLY A 725 0.01 12.51 20.97
N TRP A 726 1.31 12.84 20.99
CA TRP A 726 2.27 12.38 22.00
C TRP A 726 2.25 13.23 23.28
N ASN A 727 1.74 14.46 23.22
CA ASN A 727 1.60 15.38 24.34
C ASN A 727 0.10 15.69 24.58
N PRO A 728 -0.72 14.70 25.00
CA PRO A 728 -2.12 14.96 25.35
C PRO A 728 -2.21 15.95 26.53
N ALA A 729 -3.39 16.52 26.78
CA ALA A 729 -3.68 17.30 27.98
C ALA A 729 -4.31 16.42 29.08
N GLY A 730 -4.16 16.77 30.36
CA GLY A 730 -4.76 16.04 31.48
C GLY A 730 -4.18 16.44 32.84
N THR A 731 -4.49 15.69 33.90
CA THR A 731 -4.07 16.02 35.28
C THR A 731 -2.93 15.16 35.81
N TYR A 732 -2.58 14.08 35.10
CA TYR A 732 -1.45 13.21 35.46
C TYR A 732 -0.09 13.88 35.20
N GLY A 733 0.96 13.40 35.88
CA GLY A 733 2.31 13.97 35.81
C GLY A 733 2.36 15.37 36.41
N ASN A 734 2.97 16.30 35.70
CA ASN A 734 3.02 17.71 36.10
C ASN A 734 1.79 18.50 35.61
N GLY A 735 0.60 17.89 35.63
CA GLY A 735 -0.63 18.48 35.09
C GLY A 735 -0.69 18.49 33.56
N THR A 736 0.05 17.58 32.93
CA THR A 736 0.13 17.43 31.47
C THR A 736 -0.76 16.31 30.96
N GLY A 737 -1.12 15.30 31.76
CA GLY A 737 -1.87 14.13 31.29
C GLY A 737 -1.00 13.03 30.66
N TYR A 738 0.31 13.23 30.65
CA TYR A 738 1.32 12.26 30.23
C TYR A 738 2.64 12.56 30.94
N ASP A 739 3.50 11.55 30.95
CA ASP A 739 4.90 11.65 31.32
C ASP A 739 5.77 10.96 30.26
N LEU A 740 6.86 11.63 29.84
CA LEU A 740 7.84 11.08 28.90
C LEU A 740 9.25 11.31 29.44
N TYR A 741 10.02 10.22 29.51
CA TYR A 741 11.37 10.21 30.06
C TYR A 741 12.34 9.49 29.13
N ILE A 742 13.61 9.88 29.24
CA ILE A 742 14.76 9.15 28.70
C ILE A 742 15.68 8.72 29.84
N TRP A 743 16.35 7.58 29.64
CA TRP A 743 17.34 7.07 30.57
C TRP A 743 18.72 7.66 30.23
N ASN A 744 19.35 8.35 31.18
CA ASN A 744 20.68 8.91 31.01
C ASN A 744 21.71 8.10 31.79
N GLU A 745 22.48 7.24 31.12
CA GLU A 745 23.48 6.38 31.76
C GLU A 745 24.66 7.14 32.41
N PRO A 746 25.20 8.24 31.85
CA PRO A 746 26.29 8.98 32.51
C PRO A 746 25.94 9.50 33.91
N THR A 747 24.67 9.79 34.16
CA THR A 747 24.14 10.13 35.49
C THR A 747 22.93 9.24 35.80
N PRO A 748 23.10 7.92 35.99
CA PRO A 748 22.09 6.84 35.83
C PRO A 748 20.67 7.18 36.33
N CYS A 749 19.91 7.98 35.58
CA CYS A 749 18.66 8.58 36.04
C CYS A 749 17.69 8.80 34.88
N TRP A 750 16.42 8.92 35.24
CA TRP A 750 15.37 9.31 34.32
C TRP A 750 15.30 10.84 34.19
N THR A 751 15.39 11.35 32.98
CA THR A 751 15.23 12.78 32.68
C THR A 751 13.89 13.03 31.98
N TYR A 752 13.05 13.84 32.61
CA TYR A 752 11.74 14.22 32.10
C TYR A 752 11.84 15.15 30.88
N GLN A 753 10.93 15.01 29.91
CA GLN A 753 10.90 15.83 28.69
C GLN A 753 10.90 17.33 28.93
N LEU A 754 10.15 17.81 29.93
CA LEU A 754 10.04 19.25 30.21
C LEU A 754 11.11 19.74 31.20
N ASN A 755 12.05 18.89 31.64
CA ASN A 755 13.12 19.32 32.53
C ASN A 755 14.15 20.16 31.76
N THR A 756 14.11 21.48 31.96
CA THR A 756 15.06 22.44 31.38
C THR A 756 15.97 23.08 32.42
N THR A 757 15.78 22.79 33.70
CA THR A 757 16.42 23.54 34.81
C THR A 757 17.35 22.68 35.68
N VAL A 758 17.07 21.39 35.85
CA VAL A 758 17.86 20.49 36.70
C VAL A 758 18.72 19.58 35.84
N ALA A 759 20.05 19.63 36.00
CA ALA A 759 20.97 18.80 35.22
C ALA A 759 20.86 17.30 35.59
N PRO A 760 20.94 16.36 34.61
CA PRO A 760 20.96 16.63 33.17
C PRO A 760 19.59 17.11 32.66
N THR A 761 19.60 18.22 31.91
CA THR A 761 18.38 18.77 31.31
C THR A 761 18.07 18.03 30.02
N TRP A 762 16.79 17.93 29.63
CA TRP A 762 16.40 17.25 28.40
C TRP A 762 17.16 17.76 27.15
N PRO A 763 17.30 19.09 26.91
CA PRO A 763 18.07 19.58 25.77
C PRO A 763 19.56 19.23 25.79
N SER A 764 20.13 18.93 26.97
CA SER A 764 21.55 18.56 27.08
C SER A 764 21.84 17.11 26.69
N ILE A 765 20.84 16.24 26.70
CA ILE A 765 20.99 14.80 26.45
C ILE A 765 20.10 14.25 25.34
N HIS A 766 19.09 15.00 24.89
CA HIS A 766 18.23 14.65 23.78
C HIS A 766 18.52 15.56 22.56
N PRO A 767 19.00 15.02 21.44
CA PRO A 767 19.62 15.81 20.37
C PRO A 767 18.63 16.58 19.48
N THR A 768 17.34 16.26 19.52
CA THR A 768 16.34 16.87 18.62
C THR A 768 14.98 17.08 19.32
N SER A 769 14.00 17.69 18.64
CA SER A 769 12.60 17.74 19.10
C SER A 769 11.76 16.52 18.66
N ASN A 770 12.38 15.57 17.94
CA ASN A 770 11.75 14.39 17.36
C ASN A 770 12.21 13.13 18.09
N PHE A 771 11.43 12.05 18.01
CA PHE A 771 11.91 10.74 18.45
C PHE A 771 13.18 10.35 17.69
N VAL A 772 14.16 9.83 18.41
CA VAL A 772 15.47 9.42 17.86
C VAL A 772 15.41 7.95 17.49
N LYS A 773 15.88 7.62 16.28
CA LYS A 773 15.89 6.25 15.76
C LYS A 773 16.69 5.33 16.69
N GLY A 774 16.07 4.23 17.13
CA GLY A 774 16.70 3.22 17.98
C GLY A 774 16.86 3.61 19.45
N LEU A 775 16.51 4.84 19.84
CA LEU A 775 16.49 5.25 21.24
C LEU A 775 15.22 4.69 21.90
N GLY A 776 15.35 4.27 23.17
CA GLY A 776 14.23 3.85 23.97
C GLY A 776 13.75 4.97 24.89
N TYR A 777 12.43 5.03 25.10
CA TYR A 777 11.76 6.02 25.91
C TYR A 777 10.88 5.34 26.95
N LEU A 778 10.64 6.01 28.07
CA LEU A 778 9.65 5.62 29.06
C LEU A 778 8.47 6.57 28.96
N TYR A 779 7.29 6.04 28.70
CA TYR A 779 6.07 6.81 28.48
C TYR A 779 4.95 6.33 29.38
N SER A 780 4.16 7.26 29.90
CA SER A 780 2.92 6.99 30.62
C SER A 780 1.87 8.04 30.26
N THR A 781 0.60 7.68 30.29
CA THR A 781 -0.49 8.61 29.96
C THR A 781 -1.74 8.30 30.75
N GLN A 782 -2.52 9.35 31.03
CA GLN A 782 -3.75 9.26 31.82
C GLN A 782 -4.86 8.44 31.14
N ALA A 783 -4.81 8.29 29.81
CA ALA A 783 -5.75 7.45 29.10
C ALA A 783 -5.44 5.96 29.35
N ALA A 784 -6.45 5.18 29.71
CA ALA A 784 -6.34 3.73 29.72
C ALA A 784 -6.40 3.19 28.27
N ASN A 785 -5.50 2.26 27.96
CA ASN A 785 -5.44 1.58 26.68
C ASN A 785 -5.42 2.44 25.38
N PRO A 786 -4.67 3.57 25.30
CA PRO A 786 -4.76 4.47 24.14
C PRO A 786 -4.03 3.92 22.91
N THR A 787 -4.44 4.32 21.71
CA THR A 787 -3.69 4.07 20.48
C THR A 787 -2.99 5.35 20.03
N LYS A 788 -1.66 5.31 19.96
CA LYS A 788 -0.81 6.42 19.49
C LYS A 788 -0.34 6.19 18.07
N GLU A 789 0.03 7.25 17.37
CA GLU A 789 0.46 7.18 15.96
C GLU A 789 1.86 7.74 15.80
N PHE A 790 2.72 6.94 15.16
CA PHE A 790 3.99 7.37 14.61
C PHE A 790 3.81 7.65 13.12
N ILE A 791 3.95 8.90 12.73
CA ILE A 791 3.70 9.44 11.40
C ILE A 791 5.03 9.96 10.85
N GLY A 792 5.51 9.38 9.76
CA GLY A 792 6.78 9.78 9.16
C GLY A 792 7.33 8.74 8.20
N VAL A 793 8.64 8.77 7.99
CA VAL A 793 9.33 7.84 7.07
C VAL A 793 9.75 6.59 7.82
N LEU A 794 9.29 5.41 7.39
CA LEU A 794 9.65 4.12 7.99
C LEU A 794 11.17 3.97 8.11
N ASN A 795 11.63 3.59 9.31
CA ASN A 795 13.03 3.26 9.53
C ASN A 795 13.38 1.96 8.83
N ASN A 796 14.53 1.96 8.14
CA ASN A 796 15.01 0.85 7.34
C ASN A 796 16.54 0.91 7.24
N GLY A 797 17.17 -0.20 6.85
CA GLY A 797 18.62 -0.29 6.67
C GLY A 797 19.36 -0.47 7.98
N THR A 798 20.67 -0.19 7.98
CA THR A 798 21.50 -0.32 9.17
C THR A 798 21.33 0.87 10.11
N ILE A 799 20.98 0.61 11.36
CA ILE A 799 20.80 1.62 12.41
C ILE A 799 21.85 1.37 13.50
N SER A 800 22.54 2.43 13.93
CA SER A 800 23.53 2.39 14.99
C SER A 800 23.10 3.33 16.11
N ILE A 801 23.03 2.82 17.35
CA ILE A 801 22.66 3.59 18.53
C ILE A 801 23.83 3.64 19.52
N PRO A 802 24.24 4.82 20.01
CA PRO A 802 25.32 4.92 20.98
C PRO A 802 24.91 4.29 22.33
N VAL A 803 25.89 3.73 23.02
CA VAL A 803 25.77 3.22 24.39
C VAL A 803 26.96 3.68 25.22
N THR A 804 26.74 3.98 26.50
CA THR A 804 27.78 4.50 27.41
C THR A 804 27.93 3.65 28.67
N LYS A 805 29.09 3.79 29.32
CA LYS A 805 29.43 3.25 30.64
C LYS A 805 30.20 4.28 31.47
N GLU A 806 29.61 5.46 31.62
CA GLU A 806 30.22 6.63 32.27
C GLU A 806 29.72 6.86 33.69
N GLY A 807 28.63 6.18 34.10
CA GLY A 807 28.07 6.32 35.43
C GLY A 807 29.07 6.01 36.56
N PRO A 808 28.87 6.55 37.77
CA PRO A 808 29.80 6.38 38.89
C PRO A 808 29.91 4.92 39.34
N ASP A 809 31.13 4.48 39.67
CA ASP A 809 31.42 3.13 40.18
C ASP A 809 30.90 2.87 41.61
N THR A 810 30.39 3.93 42.25
CA THR A 810 29.87 3.95 43.62
C THR A 810 28.34 4.08 43.67
N SER A 811 27.63 3.77 42.58
CA SER A 811 26.16 3.84 42.56
C SER A 811 25.58 3.06 43.74
N PRO A 812 24.67 3.65 44.54
CA PRO A 812 23.99 2.92 45.60
C PRO A 812 23.23 1.74 44.98
N GLU A 813 23.29 0.60 45.66
CA GLU A 813 22.62 -0.64 45.28
C GLU A 813 21.17 -0.39 44.81
N PRO A 814 20.77 -0.90 43.62
CA PRO A 814 21.55 -1.76 42.71
C PRO A 814 22.47 -1.01 41.73
N ASP A 815 23.58 -1.65 41.34
CA ASP A 815 24.49 -1.14 40.30
C ASP A 815 23.82 -1.09 38.91
N VAL A 816 23.42 0.13 38.52
CA VAL A 816 22.82 0.44 37.21
C VAL A 816 23.83 0.97 36.19
N ARG A 817 25.13 0.94 36.49
CA ARG A 817 26.18 1.42 35.60
C ARG A 817 26.22 0.61 34.30
N GLY A 818 26.34 1.32 33.18
CA GLY A 818 26.35 0.76 31.84
C GLY A 818 24.98 0.31 31.32
N PHE A 819 23.89 0.38 32.09
CA PHE A 819 22.57 0.10 31.54
C PHE A 819 22.15 1.23 30.60
N ASN A 820 21.78 0.87 29.37
CA ASN A 820 21.31 1.80 28.33
C ASN A 820 19.93 1.35 27.86
N LEU A 821 18.99 2.29 27.76
CA LEU A 821 17.66 2.02 27.21
C LEU A 821 17.67 2.30 25.70
N ILE A 822 17.66 1.23 24.91
CA ILE A 822 17.55 1.31 23.45
C ILE A 822 16.17 0.79 23.03
N GLY A 823 15.86 0.75 21.74
CA GLY A 823 14.58 0.26 21.27
C GLY A 823 14.61 -0.34 19.90
N ASN A 824 13.55 -1.10 19.57
CA ASN A 824 13.36 -1.63 18.23
C ASN A 824 12.96 -0.49 17.27
N PRO A 825 13.84 -0.11 16.34
CA PRO A 825 13.59 1.03 15.47
C PRO A 825 12.72 0.70 14.26
N TYR A 826 12.39 -0.58 14.00
CA TYR A 826 11.74 -1.01 12.76
C TYR A 826 10.22 -1.19 12.90
N PRO A 827 9.46 -1.14 11.79
CA PRO A 827 8.03 -1.45 11.78
C PRO A 827 7.71 -2.95 11.84
N SER A 828 8.69 -3.78 12.24
CA SER A 828 8.55 -5.23 12.45
C SER A 828 9.14 -5.62 13.79
N ALA A 829 8.92 -6.86 14.23
CA ALA A 829 9.72 -7.41 15.31
C ALA A 829 11.19 -7.57 14.88
N ILE A 830 12.08 -7.71 15.87
CA ILE A 830 13.49 -8.04 15.66
C ILE A 830 13.88 -9.25 16.50
N ASP A 831 14.75 -10.11 15.96
CA ASP A 831 15.25 -11.30 16.63
C ASP A 831 16.61 -11.03 17.30
N TRP A 832 16.65 -11.15 18.63
CA TRP A 832 17.86 -10.98 19.42
C TRP A 832 18.93 -12.04 19.13
N LYS A 833 18.56 -13.23 18.65
CA LYS A 833 19.52 -14.29 18.26
C LYS A 833 20.10 -14.13 16.86
N SER A 834 19.55 -13.26 16.03
CA SER A 834 20.04 -13.07 14.66
C SER A 834 21.51 -12.61 14.65
N THR A 835 22.22 -12.92 13.56
CA THR A 835 23.63 -12.52 13.34
C THR A 835 23.78 -11.07 12.89
N GLY A 836 22.68 -10.39 12.56
CA GLY A 836 22.66 -9.02 12.05
C GLY A 836 22.98 -7.90 13.04
N TRP A 837 23.52 -8.23 14.21
CA TRP A 837 23.80 -7.29 15.29
C TRP A 837 25.29 -7.02 15.45
N THR A 838 25.66 -5.77 15.70
CA THR A 838 27.02 -5.39 16.17
C THR A 838 26.96 -5.08 17.65
N ARG A 839 27.60 -5.89 18.51
CA ARG A 839 27.47 -5.84 19.99
C ARG A 839 28.79 -5.80 20.74
N ASN A 840 29.88 -5.41 20.08
CA ASN A 840 31.23 -5.44 20.66
C ASN A 840 31.39 -4.59 21.94
N ASN A 841 30.51 -3.59 22.11
CA ASN A 841 30.51 -2.70 23.28
C ASN A 841 29.55 -3.14 24.38
N LEU A 842 28.83 -4.26 24.22
CA LEU A 842 27.96 -4.80 25.26
C LEU A 842 28.72 -5.77 26.16
N LEU A 843 28.31 -5.85 27.43
CA LEU A 843 28.83 -6.82 28.38
C LEU A 843 28.46 -8.23 27.91
N VAL A 844 29.46 -9.10 27.86
CA VAL A 844 29.28 -10.53 27.59
C VAL A 844 29.02 -11.21 28.93
N THR A 845 27.92 -11.96 29.00
CA THR A 845 27.54 -12.77 30.17
C THR A 845 27.46 -14.23 29.75
N GLY A 846 28.26 -15.07 30.42
CA GLY A 846 28.65 -16.38 29.90
C GLY A 846 29.25 -16.27 28.49
N SER A 847 28.53 -16.78 27.49
CA SER A 847 28.93 -16.75 26.06
C SER A 847 28.02 -15.88 25.17
N GLY A 848 27.16 -15.04 25.76
CA GLY A 848 26.15 -14.28 25.03
C GLY A 848 25.92 -12.86 25.52
N TYR A 849 24.84 -12.26 25.01
CA TYR A 849 24.41 -10.89 25.32
C TYR A 849 22.99 -10.87 25.86
N ASP A 850 22.78 -10.08 26.91
CA ASP A 850 21.49 -9.94 27.57
C ASP A 850 20.67 -8.78 27.02
N MET A 851 19.35 -8.96 27.03
CA MET A 851 18.37 -7.88 26.94
C MET A 851 17.34 -7.97 28.07
N TRP A 852 16.96 -6.82 28.64
CA TRP A 852 15.92 -6.74 29.67
C TRP A 852 14.71 -5.96 29.16
N ILE A 853 13.52 -6.49 29.42
CA ILE A 853 12.24 -5.87 29.03
C ILE A 853 11.31 -5.86 30.25
N TRP A 854 10.59 -4.76 30.47
CA TRP A 854 9.62 -4.64 31.55
C TRP A 854 8.45 -5.63 31.37
N ASN A 855 8.03 -6.29 32.45
CA ASN A 855 6.81 -7.08 32.49
C ASN A 855 5.83 -6.43 33.49
N PRO A 856 4.73 -5.80 33.00
CA PRO A 856 3.79 -5.11 33.88
C PRO A 856 3.05 -6.06 34.83
N ALA A 857 2.78 -7.30 34.40
CA ALA A 857 2.14 -8.31 35.25
C ALA A 857 3.08 -8.83 36.35
N ALA A 858 4.38 -8.91 36.07
CA ALA A 858 5.39 -9.25 37.07
C ALA A 858 5.69 -8.07 38.00
N LYS A 859 5.50 -6.84 37.52
CA LYS A 859 6.07 -5.63 38.11
C LYS A 859 7.59 -5.77 38.26
N ASN A 860 8.23 -6.40 37.28
CA ASN A 860 9.65 -6.74 37.30
C ASN A 860 10.20 -6.89 35.87
N TYR A 861 11.53 -6.95 35.73
CA TYR A 861 12.20 -7.13 34.45
C TYR A 861 12.41 -8.61 34.16
N GLY A 862 12.04 -9.02 32.95
CA GLY A 862 12.51 -10.30 32.42
C GLY A 862 13.74 -10.10 31.55
N VAL A 863 14.58 -11.12 31.51
CA VAL A 863 15.82 -11.15 30.72
C VAL A 863 15.82 -12.30 29.71
N TYR A 864 16.47 -12.05 28.58
CA TYR A 864 16.80 -13.07 27.59
C TYR A 864 18.25 -12.92 27.16
N ASN A 865 19.02 -14.00 27.25
CA ASN A 865 20.39 -14.07 26.74
C ASN A 865 20.42 -14.74 25.37
N THR A 866 21.28 -14.30 24.44
CA THR A 866 21.43 -14.92 23.11
C THR A 866 21.76 -16.42 23.15
N THR A 867 22.37 -16.93 24.22
CA THR A 867 22.73 -18.35 24.38
C THR A 867 21.64 -19.17 25.08
N THR A 868 20.54 -18.54 25.51
CA THR A 868 19.40 -19.24 26.13
C THR A 868 18.94 -20.40 25.24
N VAL A 869 18.84 -21.61 25.79
CA VAL A 869 18.28 -22.76 25.07
C VAL A 869 16.77 -22.55 24.86
N GLY A 870 16.29 -22.68 23.62
CA GLY A 870 14.92 -22.34 23.24
C GLY A 870 14.70 -20.86 22.96
N SER A 871 13.44 -20.41 22.96
CA SER A 871 13.04 -19.05 22.56
C SER A 871 12.54 -18.16 23.69
N THR A 872 12.53 -18.67 24.94
CA THR A 872 11.91 -17.99 26.10
C THR A 872 12.87 -17.89 27.29
N GLY A 873 13.00 -16.69 27.86
CA GLY A 873 13.79 -16.37 29.05
C GLY A 873 12.95 -16.31 30.34
N THR A 874 13.28 -15.37 31.24
CA THR A 874 12.50 -15.16 32.49
C THR A 874 11.29 -14.27 32.24
N HIS A 875 10.25 -14.35 33.07
CA HIS A 875 9.05 -13.48 32.98
C HIS A 875 8.40 -13.42 31.57
N GLY A 876 8.50 -14.49 30.78
CA GLY A 876 7.93 -14.57 29.44
C GLY A 876 8.67 -13.76 28.36
N VAL A 877 9.92 -13.32 28.58
CA VAL A 877 10.71 -12.68 27.50
C VAL A 877 10.91 -13.69 26.40
N THR A 878 10.71 -13.29 25.16
CA THR A 878 11.11 -14.10 24.01
C THR A 878 12.35 -13.53 23.35
N GLN A 879 12.99 -14.31 22.48
CA GLN A 879 14.07 -13.80 21.62
C GLN A 879 13.62 -12.65 20.71
N ASN A 880 12.32 -12.57 20.40
CA ASN A 880 11.77 -11.53 19.55
C ASN A 880 11.35 -10.31 20.37
N ILE A 881 11.73 -9.13 19.88
CA ILE A 881 11.38 -7.82 20.43
C ILE A 881 10.36 -7.19 19.48
N ALA A 882 9.14 -6.93 19.97
CA ALA A 882 8.07 -6.34 19.16
C ALA A 882 8.49 -5.00 18.53
N PRO A 883 7.88 -4.56 17.40
CA PRO A 883 8.08 -3.21 16.88
C PRO A 883 7.86 -2.19 17.99
N MET A 884 8.55 -1.04 17.95
CA MET A 884 8.37 0.09 18.90
C MET A 884 8.56 -0.25 20.39
N GLN A 885 9.12 -1.41 20.72
CA GLN A 885 9.41 -1.81 22.09
C GLN A 885 10.78 -1.26 22.50
N GLY A 886 10.83 -0.52 23.61
CA GLY A 886 12.09 -0.21 24.28
C GLY A 886 12.57 -1.37 25.15
N PHE A 887 13.89 -1.54 25.26
CA PHE A 887 14.53 -2.59 26.05
C PHE A 887 15.92 -2.15 26.52
N TYR A 888 16.34 -2.67 27.66
CA TYR A 888 17.64 -2.39 28.22
C TYR A 888 18.71 -3.34 27.68
N VAL A 889 19.90 -2.79 27.50
CA VAL A 889 21.16 -3.52 27.30
C VAL A 889 22.19 -3.02 28.32
N ARG A 890 23.26 -3.77 28.56
CA ARG A 890 24.35 -3.34 29.45
C ARG A 890 25.66 -3.21 28.69
N ALA A 891 26.27 -2.02 28.71
CA ALA A 891 27.51 -1.71 28.03
C ALA A 891 28.73 -2.18 28.84
N ALA A 892 29.72 -2.75 28.15
CA ALA A 892 31.05 -3.02 28.67
C ALA A 892 31.97 -1.79 28.57
N SER A 893 31.76 -0.98 27.53
CA SER A 893 32.52 0.24 27.21
C SER A 893 31.65 1.20 26.40
N ASN A 894 32.05 2.48 26.32
CA ASN A 894 31.43 3.44 25.42
C ASN A 894 31.56 2.96 23.96
N GLY A 895 30.51 3.11 23.16
CA GLY A 895 30.50 2.73 21.75
C GLY A 895 29.09 2.72 21.18
N ALA A 896 28.76 1.70 20.37
CA ALA A 896 27.44 1.62 19.74
C ALA A 896 26.95 0.18 19.55
N VAL A 897 25.63 0.03 19.49
CA VAL A 897 24.94 -1.20 19.08
C VAL A 897 24.42 -1.02 17.66
N GLY A 898 24.85 -1.90 16.76
CA GLY A 898 24.41 -1.92 15.36
C GLY A 898 23.27 -2.91 15.12
N MET A 899 22.31 -2.51 14.30
CA MET A 899 21.14 -3.29 13.87
C MET A 899 21.06 -3.25 12.35
N THR A 900 21.13 -4.39 11.67
CA THR A 900 20.91 -4.49 10.21
C THR A 900 19.53 -5.05 9.90
N ASN A 901 19.04 -4.90 8.67
CA ASN A 901 17.74 -5.47 8.27
C ASN A 901 17.62 -6.99 8.47
N THR A 902 18.73 -7.73 8.54
CA THR A 902 18.74 -9.20 8.72
C THR A 902 18.19 -9.66 10.08
N ILE A 903 18.02 -8.75 11.04
CA ILE A 903 17.42 -9.07 12.35
C ILE A 903 15.89 -9.02 12.33
N ARG A 904 15.29 -8.43 11.29
CA ARG A 904 13.84 -8.18 11.22
C ARG A 904 13.07 -9.47 10.98
N VAL A 905 12.00 -9.67 11.74
CA VAL A 905 11.10 -10.82 11.64
C VAL A 905 9.66 -10.38 11.90
N ASN A 906 8.70 -11.14 11.39
CA ASN A 906 7.28 -10.90 11.69
C ASN A 906 6.85 -11.57 13.01
N THR A 907 7.52 -12.67 13.38
CA THR A 907 7.25 -13.40 14.61
C THR A 907 7.48 -12.52 15.84
N GLY A 908 6.48 -12.45 16.72
CA GLY A 908 6.55 -11.68 17.96
C GLY A 908 6.16 -10.21 17.83
N ALA A 909 5.64 -9.76 16.69
CA ALA A 909 5.20 -8.36 16.53
C ALA A 909 4.09 -7.96 17.51
N SER A 910 3.26 -8.91 17.92
CA SER A 910 2.21 -8.69 18.94
C SER A 910 2.68 -8.93 20.38
N ASN A 911 3.95 -9.25 20.61
CA ASN A 911 4.53 -9.45 21.96
C ASN A 911 4.99 -8.13 22.58
N TRP A 912 4.27 -7.03 22.35
CA TRP A 912 4.63 -5.73 22.89
C TRP A 912 4.30 -5.68 24.37
N MET A 913 5.33 -5.45 25.18
CA MET A 913 5.35 -5.74 26.61
C MET A 913 5.04 -7.23 26.88
N LYS A 914 5.58 -7.79 27.96
CA LYS A 914 5.42 -9.23 28.20
C LYS A 914 4.06 -9.53 28.83
N THR A 915 3.35 -10.49 28.26
CA THR A 915 2.23 -11.19 28.89
C THR A 915 2.59 -12.65 29.15
N LYS A 916 1.77 -13.33 29.95
CA LYS A 916 2.06 -14.66 30.51
C LYS A 916 2.10 -15.73 29.40
N ASN A 917 3.29 -16.21 29.04
CA ASN A 917 3.47 -17.33 28.10
C ASN A 917 3.89 -18.64 28.80
N ASN A 918 3.50 -19.75 28.16
CA ASN A 918 3.76 -21.12 28.60
C ASN A 918 5.24 -21.52 28.45
N LYS A 919 5.61 -22.53 29.24
CA LYS A 919 6.96 -22.74 29.77
C LYS A 919 7.80 -23.67 28.89
N THR A 920 9.07 -23.30 28.69
CA THR A 920 10.16 -24.14 28.14
C THR A 920 11.02 -24.75 29.26
N ASN A 921 11.74 -25.83 28.95
CA ASN A 921 12.51 -26.71 29.86
C ASN A 921 13.80 -26.06 30.42
N ASN A 922 13.73 -25.46 31.62
CA ASN A 922 14.86 -25.01 32.46
C ASN A 922 14.42 -24.97 33.95
N LEU A 923 15.34 -25.08 34.93
CA LEU A 923 15.01 -24.92 36.36
C LEU A 923 14.67 -23.45 36.68
N LYS A 924 13.39 -23.13 36.54
CA LYS A 924 12.84 -21.80 36.80
C LYS A 924 12.19 -21.78 38.18
N VAL A 925 12.71 -20.91 39.04
CA VAL A 925 12.17 -20.65 40.38
C VAL A 925 11.42 -19.33 40.34
N ARG A 926 10.18 -19.33 40.82
CA ARG A 926 9.31 -18.15 40.87
C ARG A 926 8.84 -17.92 42.30
N ILE A 927 8.80 -16.67 42.73
CA ILE A 927 8.08 -16.25 43.95
C ILE A 927 7.03 -15.22 43.56
N ALA A 928 5.78 -15.47 43.93
CA ALA A 928 4.66 -14.57 43.71
C ALA A 928 4.09 -14.07 45.04
N SER A 929 3.68 -12.80 45.07
CA SER A 929 2.87 -12.26 46.16
C SER A 929 1.42 -12.73 46.01
N ASP A 930 0.84 -13.28 47.07
CA ASP A 930 -0.54 -13.75 47.06
C ASP A 930 -1.56 -12.58 47.06
N SER A 931 -1.11 -11.37 47.40
CA SER A 931 -1.90 -10.12 47.37
C SER A 931 -1.79 -9.36 46.04
N SER A 932 -1.36 -10.02 44.96
CA SER A 932 -1.23 -9.43 43.61
C SER A 932 -0.26 -8.24 43.52
N LEU A 933 0.75 -8.19 44.39
CA LEU A 933 1.82 -7.17 44.33
C LEU A 933 2.89 -7.46 43.26
N GLY A 934 2.71 -8.51 42.46
CA GLY A 934 3.65 -8.93 41.42
C GLY A 934 4.33 -10.25 41.75
N TYR A 935 5.32 -10.61 40.94
CA TYR A 935 6.12 -11.82 41.09
C TYR A 935 7.51 -11.63 40.49
N ASP A 936 8.44 -12.46 40.92
CA ASP A 936 9.79 -12.49 40.36
C ASP A 936 10.23 -13.93 40.04
N GLU A 937 11.14 -14.06 39.09
CA GLU A 937 11.62 -15.32 38.52
C GLU A 937 13.13 -15.30 38.30
N VAL A 938 13.79 -16.38 38.68
CA VAL A 938 15.20 -16.65 38.37
C VAL A 938 15.36 -17.95 37.60
N LEU A 939 16.46 -18.05 36.85
CA LEU A 939 16.82 -19.22 36.07
C LEU A 939 18.16 -19.78 36.57
N VAL A 940 18.17 -21.05 36.98
CA VAL A 940 19.40 -21.79 37.26
C VAL A 940 19.63 -22.74 36.10
N GLN A 941 20.75 -22.59 35.41
CA GLN A 941 21.07 -23.37 34.21
C GLN A 941 22.27 -24.27 34.49
N PHE A 942 22.11 -25.57 34.23
CA PHE A 942 23.18 -26.56 34.33
C PHE A 942 23.69 -26.94 32.94
N GLY A 943 24.94 -27.40 32.85
CA GLY A 943 25.59 -27.81 31.61
C GLY A 943 26.60 -26.80 31.06
N ALA A 944 26.91 -25.73 31.80
CA ALA A 944 27.99 -24.82 31.44
C ALA A 944 29.37 -25.50 31.60
N SER A 945 30.39 -25.03 30.89
CA SER A 945 31.76 -25.55 31.03
C SER A 945 32.42 -25.20 32.37
N LEU A 946 31.96 -24.13 33.02
CA LEU A 946 32.45 -23.58 34.28
C LEU A 946 31.27 -22.97 35.06
N ASN A 947 31.41 -22.82 36.38
CA ASN A 947 30.46 -22.04 37.18
C ASN A 947 30.73 -20.55 36.99
N GLU A 948 29.77 -19.80 36.45
CA GLU A 948 29.97 -18.39 36.10
C GLU A 948 28.69 -17.56 36.27
N ALA A 949 28.88 -16.24 36.34
CA ALA A 949 27.77 -15.31 36.33
C ALA A 949 27.01 -15.38 35.00
N GLY A 950 25.68 -15.44 35.09
CA GLY A 950 24.78 -15.26 33.95
C GLY A 950 24.31 -13.81 33.86
N ALA A 951 23.02 -13.62 33.60
CA ALA A 951 22.44 -12.31 33.44
C ALA A 951 22.26 -11.56 34.77
N ALA A 952 22.71 -10.31 34.82
CA ALA A 952 22.57 -9.42 35.96
C ALA A 952 21.10 -9.15 36.34
N LYS A 953 20.86 -8.91 37.63
CA LYS A 953 19.55 -8.51 38.15
C LYS A 953 19.33 -7.02 37.93
N LEU A 954 18.33 -6.68 37.11
CA LEU A 954 17.76 -5.34 37.08
C LEU A 954 16.54 -5.33 38.01
N PHE A 955 16.66 -4.65 39.15
CA PHE A 955 15.58 -4.63 40.16
C PHE A 955 14.40 -3.77 39.71
N SER A 956 13.22 -4.15 40.18
CA SER A 956 12.01 -3.37 39.97
C SER A 956 12.11 -2.00 40.65
N THR A 957 11.62 -0.97 39.97
CA THR A 957 11.42 0.36 40.55
C THR A 957 10.20 0.39 41.48
N ILE A 958 9.31 -0.62 41.40
CA ILE A 958 8.15 -0.76 42.29
C ILE A 958 8.60 -1.46 43.58
N LYS A 959 8.85 -0.66 44.63
CA LYS A 959 9.40 -1.13 45.92
C LYS A 959 8.55 -2.19 46.64
N SER A 960 7.24 -2.23 46.38
CA SER A 960 6.32 -3.20 46.99
C SER A 960 6.32 -4.56 46.28
N ALA A 961 6.90 -4.67 45.08
CA ALA A 961 7.00 -5.93 44.36
C ALA A 961 8.08 -6.83 45.00
N PRO A 962 7.87 -8.15 45.09
CA PRO A 962 8.91 -9.05 45.57
C PRO A 962 10.09 -9.07 44.59
N SER A 963 11.29 -9.29 45.13
CA SER A 963 12.50 -9.55 44.34
C SER A 963 13.08 -10.92 44.68
N LEU A 964 13.38 -11.70 43.64
CA LEU A 964 14.08 -12.98 43.69
C LEU A 964 15.33 -12.87 42.83
N TYR A 965 16.47 -13.25 43.38
CA TYR A 965 17.75 -13.17 42.69
C TYR A 965 18.72 -14.25 43.19
N LEU A 966 19.79 -14.43 42.44
CA LEU A 966 20.90 -15.36 42.69
C LEU A 966 22.17 -14.54 42.93
N THR A 967 23.23 -15.17 43.41
CA THR A 967 24.51 -14.49 43.65
C THR A 967 25.69 -15.29 43.10
N HIS A 968 26.63 -14.60 42.45
CA HIS A 968 27.95 -15.15 42.10
C HIS A 968 29.02 -14.12 42.50
N GLY A 969 29.82 -14.42 43.53
CA GLY A 969 30.68 -13.41 44.14
C GLY A 969 29.87 -12.25 44.74
N LYS A 970 30.10 -11.02 44.25
CA LYS A 970 29.34 -9.82 44.65
C LYS A 970 28.15 -9.50 43.72
N GLU A 971 28.01 -10.22 42.61
CA GLU A 971 26.99 -9.90 41.62
C GLU A 971 25.62 -10.48 42.00
N GLU A 972 24.57 -9.66 41.87
CA GLU A 972 23.18 -10.08 41.99
C GLU A 972 22.62 -10.43 40.60
N LEU A 973 22.10 -11.65 40.42
CA LEU A 973 21.81 -12.25 39.11
C LEU A 973 20.35 -12.70 38.98
N THR A 974 19.81 -12.63 37.76
CA THR A 974 18.54 -13.26 37.38
C THR A 974 18.75 -14.65 36.77
N VAL A 975 19.90 -14.87 36.14
CA VAL A 975 20.30 -16.14 35.54
C VAL A 975 21.67 -16.54 36.09
N LEU A 976 21.82 -17.80 36.50
CA LEU A 976 23.09 -18.36 36.96
C LEU A 976 23.45 -19.60 36.15
N ASN A 977 24.67 -19.63 35.63
CA ASN A 977 25.20 -20.74 34.83
C ASN A 977 26.11 -21.60 35.70
N LEU A 978 25.81 -22.88 35.76
CA LEU A 978 26.50 -23.87 36.60
C LEU A 978 26.92 -25.08 35.76
N THR A 979 27.97 -25.76 36.18
CA THR A 979 28.47 -26.99 35.53
C THR A 979 27.45 -28.12 35.64
N ASN A 980 27.24 -28.64 36.84
CA ASN A 980 26.33 -29.75 37.14
C ASN A 980 25.89 -29.71 38.61
N THR A 981 24.95 -30.58 38.98
CA THR A 981 24.40 -30.66 40.35
C THR A 981 25.31 -31.37 41.35
N VAL A 982 26.37 -32.04 40.90
CA VAL A 982 27.34 -32.73 41.76
C VAL A 982 28.34 -31.73 42.35
N GLU A 983 28.88 -30.85 41.51
CA GLU A 983 29.77 -29.76 41.94
C GLU A 983 29.00 -28.65 42.66
N ASN A 984 27.72 -28.47 42.31
CA ASN A 984 26.85 -27.45 42.88
C ASN A 984 25.72 -28.10 43.67
N THR A 985 26.08 -28.70 44.81
CA THR A 985 25.14 -29.45 45.67
C THR A 985 24.02 -28.58 46.25
N SER A 986 24.22 -27.27 46.35
CA SER A 986 23.19 -26.31 46.74
C SER A 986 23.40 -24.94 46.10
N VAL A 987 22.30 -24.19 45.95
CA VAL A 987 22.26 -22.84 45.39
C VAL A 987 21.43 -21.93 46.30
N PRO A 988 22.01 -20.87 46.89
CA PRO A 988 21.25 -19.87 47.64
C PRO A 988 20.24 -19.15 46.74
N LEU A 989 19.00 -19.01 47.24
CA LEU A 989 17.93 -18.24 46.61
C LEU A 989 17.69 -16.98 47.45
N MET A 990 18.06 -15.82 46.90
CA MET A 990 17.94 -14.55 47.60
C MET A 990 16.54 -13.95 47.40
N PHE A 991 15.88 -13.55 48.47
CA PHE A 991 14.50 -13.07 48.46
C PHE A 991 14.33 -11.77 49.25
N LYS A 992 13.76 -10.74 48.62
CA LYS A 992 13.29 -9.50 49.26
C LYS A 992 11.76 -9.43 49.09
N ALA A 993 11.01 -9.31 50.19
CA ALA A 993 9.55 -9.38 50.13
C ALA A 993 8.89 -8.17 49.44
N GLY A 994 9.47 -6.98 49.56
CA GLY A 994 8.88 -5.71 49.07
C GLY A 994 7.72 -5.21 49.95
N SER A 995 6.89 -6.10 50.48
CA SER A 995 5.86 -5.84 51.50
C SER A 995 5.81 -7.00 52.50
N ASP A 996 5.27 -6.78 53.68
CA ASP A 996 4.86 -7.89 54.55
C ASP A 996 3.63 -8.59 53.94
N GLY A 997 3.60 -9.92 53.94
CA GLY A 997 2.48 -10.66 53.34
C GLY A 997 2.71 -12.16 53.14
N ASN A 998 1.76 -12.81 52.46
CA ASN A 998 1.86 -14.21 52.05
C ASN A 998 2.45 -14.30 50.64
N TYR A 999 3.34 -15.27 50.46
CA TYR A 999 4.05 -15.53 49.22
C TYR A 999 4.01 -17.01 48.89
N THR A 1000 3.97 -17.28 47.59
CA THR A 1000 4.07 -18.64 47.05
C THR A 1000 5.33 -18.76 46.20
N LEU A 1001 6.27 -19.62 46.63
CA LEU A 1001 7.37 -20.09 45.80
C LEU A 1001 6.88 -21.25 44.96
N THR A 1002 7.11 -21.20 43.66
CA THR A 1002 6.82 -22.30 42.73
C THR A 1002 8.05 -22.62 41.91
N ILE A 1003 8.41 -23.89 41.81
CA ILE A 1003 9.35 -24.35 40.80
C ILE A 1003 8.57 -24.89 39.62
N ASN A 1004 9.06 -24.52 38.45
CA ASN A 1004 8.44 -24.95 37.23
C ASN A 1004 9.30 -26.01 36.55
N LEU A 1005 8.92 -27.28 36.69
CA LEU A 1005 9.68 -28.39 36.10
C LEU A 1005 8.83 -29.58 35.70
N GLU A 1006 9.31 -30.26 34.65
CA GLU A 1006 9.40 -31.71 34.55
C GLU A 1006 10.41 -32.18 35.63
N SER A 1007 9.96 -32.40 36.87
CA SER A 1007 10.80 -32.67 38.05
C SER A 1007 11.57 -34.01 38.03
N LYS A 1008 11.65 -34.67 36.87
CA LYS A 1008 12.14 -36.04 36.69
C LYS A 1008 13.65 -36.14 36.49
N ASP A 1009 14.31 -35.08 36.05
CA ASP A 1009 15.74 -35.11 35.66
C ASP A 1009 16.71 -34.93 36.84
N TYR A 1010 16.22 -34.48 37.99
CA TYR A 1010 17.05 -34.27 39.19
C TYR A 1010 16.85 -35.40 40.21
N GLY A 1011 17.95 -35.96 40.72
CA GLY A 1011 17.91 -36.97 41.78
C GLY A 1011 17.24 -36.44 43.06
N VAL A 1012 17.66 -35.25 43.51
CA VAL A 1012 17.14 -34.55 44.69
C VAL A 1012 16.86 -33.09 44.34
N LEU A 1013 15.75 -32.54 44.86
CA LEU A 1013 15.43 -31.11 44.77
C LEU A 1013 14.65 -30.66 46.02
N VAL A 1014 15.36 -30.15 47.00
CA VAL A 1014 14.80 -29.77 48.31
C VAL A 1014 15.00 -28.28 48.55
N LEU A 1015 13.93 -27.58 48.96
CA LEU A 1015 14.03 -26.20 49.44
C LEU A 1015 14.24 -26.21 50.95
N GLU A 1016 15.27 -25.52 51.42
CA GLU A 1016 15.46 -25.19 52.84
C GLU A 1016 15.03 -23.75 53.10
N ASP A 1017 14.17 -23.55 54.10
CA ASP A 1017 13.82 -22.24 54.66
C ASP A 1017 14.59 -22.02 55.96
N LYS A 1018 15.65 -21.21 55.91
CA LYS A 1018 16.56 -20.94 57.03
C LYS A 1018 15.91 -20.16 58.16
N LYS A 1019 14.78 -19.49 57.91
CA LYS A 1019 14.00 -18.76 58.94
C LYS A 1019 13.19 -19.73 59.79
N THR A 1020 12.51 -20.69 59.16
CA THR A 1020 11.67 -21.66 59.86
C THR A 1020 12.40 -22.95 60.22
N LYS A 1021 13.62 -23.16 59.69
CA LYS A 1021 14.41 -24.39 59.81
C LYS A 1021 13.70 -25.62 59.24
N THR A 1022 12.89 -25.42 58.21
CA THR A 1022 12.14 -26.50 57.55
C THR A 1022 12.73 -26.80 56.18
N THR A 1023 12.57 -28.04 55.73
CA THR A 1023 12.87 -28.46 54.36
C THR A 1023 11.61 -28.97 53.68
N SER A 1024 11.47 -28.68 52.39
CA SER A 1024 10.35 -29.11 51.56
C SER A 1024 10.86 -29.78 50.29
N ASP A 1025 10.43 -31.01 50.04
CA ASP A 1025 10.74 -31.71 48.78
C ASP A 1025 9.88 -31.12 47.65
N LEU A 1026 10.55 -30.41 46.74
CA LEU A 1026 9.88 -29.73 45.63
C LEU A 1026 9.55 -30.66 44.46
N LYS A 1027 10.02 -31.91 44.48
CA LYS A 1027 9.56 -32.95 43.54
C LYS A 1027 8.19 -33.48 43.94
N VAL A 1028 7.90 -33.54 45.24
CA VAL A 1028 6.61 -33.97 45.79
C VAL A 1028 5.61 -32.83 45.81
N ASN A 1029 6.01 -31.67 46.33
CA ASN A 1029 5.17 -30.48 46.37
C ASN A 1029 5.90 -29.30 45.69
N PRO A 1030 5.61 -29.01 44.40
CA PRO A 1030 6.32 -27.97 43.64
C PRO A 1030 5.97 -26.54 44.09
N LYS A 1031 5.11 -26.38 45.11
CA LYS A 1031 4.72 -25.11 45.69
C LYS A 1031 5.07 -25.07 47.17
N TYR A 1032 5.72 -24.00 47.61
CA TYR A 1032 6.00 -23.72 49.02
C TYR A 1032 5.42 -22.35 49.39
N GLN A 1033 4.44 -22.36 50.30
CA GLN A 1033 3.79 -21.15 50.78
C GLN A 1033 4.43 -20.69 52.10
N PHE A 1034 4.65 -19.39 52.23
CA PHE A 1034 5.28 -18.82 53.41
C PHE A 1034 4.86 -17.36 53.65
N LYS A 1035 5.02 -16.90 54.89
CA LYS A 1035 4.87 -15.48 55.24
C LYS A 1035 6.21 -14.75 55.10
N GLY A 1036 6.27 -13.78 54.22
CA GLY A 1036 7.43 -12.91 53.98
C GLY A 1036 7.32 -11.60 54.75
N SER A 1037 8.46 -11.04 55.16
CA SER A 1037 8.54 -9.69 55.73
C SER A 1037 9.66 -8.88 55.09
N ILE A 1038 9.52 -7.56 55.03
CA ILE A 1038 10.58 -6.63 54.59
C ILE A 1038 11.83 -6.70 55.48
N LYS A 1039 11.72 -7.27 56.69
CA LYS A 1039 12.83 -7.48 57.63
C LYS A 1039 13.48 -8.85 57.49
N ASP A 1040 12.97 -9.73 56.61
CA ASP A 1040 13.56 -11.04 56.41
C ASP A 1040 14.97 -10.92 55.81
N ALA A 1041 15.90 -11.75 56.29
CA ALA A 1041 17.22 -11.85 55.68
C ALA A 1041 17.08 -12.32 54.22
N ALA A 1042 17.77 -11.65 53.28
CA ALA A 1042 17.67 -11.99 51.87
C ALA A 1042 18.07 -13.45 51.58
N SER A 1043 19.05 -13.99 52.31
CA SER A 1043 19.51 -15.37 52.19
C SER A 1043 18.65 -16.40 52.95
N ARG A 1044 17.32 -16.21 52.94
CA ARG A 1044 16.36 -17.08 53.63
C ARG A 1044 16.27 -18.47 53.03
N PHE A 1045 16.37 -18.59 51.71
CA PHE A 1045 16.12 -19.85 51.01
C PHE A 1045 17.39 -20.45 50.42
N VAL A 1046 17.50 -21.77 50.46
CA VAL A 1046 18.57 -22.53 49.79
C VAL A 1046 17.93 -23.68 49.02
N LEU A 1047 18.29 -23.84 47.77
CA LEU A 1047 17.86 -24.96 46.93
C LEU A 1047 18.95 -26.04 46.95
N HIS A 1048 18.61 -27.25 47.36
CA HIS A 1048 19.54 -28.37 47.49
C HIS A 1048 19.30 -29.42 46.41
N PHE A 1049 20.39 -29.86 45.78
CA PHE A 1049 20.43 -30.91 44.75
C PHE A 1049 21.00 -32.23 45.27
N THR A 1050 21.35 -32.28 46.56
CA THR A 1050 21.69 -33.48 47.33
C THR A 1050 20.84 -33.54 48.61
N PRO A 1051 20.68 -34.71 49.26
CA PRO A 1051 19.87 -34.81 50.47
C PRO A 1051 20.39 -33.89 51.57
N VAL A 1052 19.51 -33.11 52.19
CA VAL A 1052 19.85 -32.31 53.37
C VAL A 1052 19.95 -33.24 54.58
N THR A 1053 21.16 -33.61 54.98
CA THR A 1053 21.41 -34.28 56.26
C THR A 1053 21.16 -33.27 57.38
N LYS A 1054 20.02 -33.38 58.06
CA LYS A 1054 19.77 -32.62 59.30
C LYS A 1054 20.90 -32.94 60.28
N GLU A 1055 21.58 -31.92 60.80
CA GLU A 1055 22.34 -32.09 62.03
C GLU A 1055 21.35 -32.52 63.12
N VAL A 1056 21.39 -33.81 63.46
CA VAL A 1056 20.71 -34.31 64.64
C VAL A 1056 21.43 -33.67 65.82
N ALA A 1057 20.68 -32.98 66.70
CA ALA A 1057 21.26 -32.35 67.88
C ALA A 1057 22.15 -33.37 68.61
N SER A 1058 23.41 -33.01 68.86
CA SER A 1058 24.38 -33.93 69.43
C SER A 1058 23.89 -34.43 70.79
N LEU A 1059 23.86 -35.75 70.96
CA LEU A 1059 23.65 -36.35 72.27
C LEU A 1059 24.96 -36.17 73.06
N PRO A 1060 24.96 -35.52 74.25
CA PRO A 1060 26.17 -35.22 75.00
C PRO A 1060 26.69 -36.45 75.75
N ALA A 1061 26.84 -37.57 75.03
CA ALA A 1061 27.40 -38.82 75.52
C ALA A 1061 28.86 -38.93 75.09
N VAL A 1062 29.71 -39.45 75.97
CA VAL A 1062 31.10 -39.75 75.65
C VAL A 1062 31.19 -41.24 75.31
N ILE A 1063 31.79 -41.56 74.17
CA ILE A 1063 32.00 -42.94 73.74
C ILE A 1063 33.48 -43.15 73.52
N TYR A 1064 34.05 -44.16 74.16
CA TYR A 1064 35.46 -44.52 74.06
C TYR A 1064 35.65 -46.02 74.30
N TYR A 1065 36.85 -46.52 74.03
CA TYR A 1065 37.27 -47.89 74.38
C TYR A 1065 38.28 -47.79 75.52
N ASP A 1066 38.11 -48.57 76.58
CA ASP A 1066 38.96 -48.48 77.78
C ASP A 1066 40.13 -49.49 77.79
N GLY A 1067 40.31 -50.23 76.69
CA GLY A 1067 41.30 -51.31 76.58
C GLY A 1067 40.69 -52.71 76.78
N ASN A 1068 39.44 -52.79 77.25
CA ASN A 1068 38.72 -54.05 77.33
C ASN A 1068 37.33 -54.02 76.69
N GLU A 1069 36.55 -52.97 76.95
CA GLU A 1069 35.15 -52.82 76.52
C GLU A 1069 34.90 -51.47 75.85
N ILE A 1070 33.85 -51.39 75.02
CA ILE A 1070 33.33 -50.11 74.54
C ILE A 1070 32.49 -49.48 75.65
N ILE A 1071 32.86 -48.27 76.04
CA ILE A 1071 32.21 -47.47 77.06
C ILE A 1071 31.30 -46.44 76.41
N VAL A 1072 30.04 -46.40 76.85
CA VAL A 1072 29.08 -45.35 76.52
C VAL A 1072 28.67 -44.64 77.81
N ASP A 1073 29.25 -43.47 78.03
CA ASP A 1073 28.96 -42.61 79.17
C ASP A 1073 27.72 -41.76 78.89
N LEU A 1074 26.64 -42.06 79.63
CA LEU A 1074 25.37 -41.35 79.57
C LEU A 1074 25.10 -40.55 80.86
N THR A 1075 26.10 -40.27 81.69
CA THR A 1075 25.95 -39.60 82.99
C THR A 1075 25.25 -38.24 82.90
N LEU A 1076 25.43 -37.51 81.80
CA LEU A 1076 24.80 -36.22 81.53
C LEU A 1076 23.40 -36.31 80.89
N ILE A 1077 22.88 -37.53 80.69
CA ILE A 1077 21.64 -37.78 79.96
C ILE A 1077 20.65 -38.43 80.92
N SER A 1078 19.53 -37.77 81.20
CA SER A 1078 18.50 -38.29 82.11
C SER A 1078 17.67 -39.44 81.53
N GLU A 1079 17.72 -39.62 80.22
CA GLU A 1079 16.74 -40.40 79.46
C GLU A 1079 17.31 -41.75 79.04
N GLN A 1080 16.42 -42.73 78.86
CA GLN A 1080 16.81 -44.00 78.26
C GLN A 1080 17.33 -43.75 76.83
N THR A 1081 18.47 -44.34 76.51
CA THR A 1081 19.19 -44.14 75.25
C THR A 1081 19.33 -45.47 74.53
N GLU A 1082 18.98 -45.50 73.24
CA GLU A 1082 19.24 -46.67 72.39
C GLU A 1082 20.70 -46.61 71.90
N VAL A 1083 21.50 -47.61 72.27
CA VAL A 1083 22.88 -47.78 71.83
C VAL A 1083 22.95 -48.90 70.81
N LYS A 1084 23.50 -48.59 69.64
CA LYS A 1084 23.76 -49.52 68.55
C LYS A 1084 25.25 -49.56 68.22
N ILE A 1085 25.81 -50.75 68.07
CA ILE A 1085 27.22 -50.96 67.68
C ILE A 1085 27.24 -51.77 66.40
N TYR A 1086 27.95 -51.27 65.39
CA TYR A 1086 28.12 -51.91 64.08
C TYR A 1086 29.59 -52.20 63.80
N ASP A 1087 29.87 -53.23 63.02
CA ASP A 1087 31.18 -53.38 62.37
C ASP A 1087 31.33 -52.38 61.19
N MET A 1088 32.53 -52.35 60.58
CA MET A 1088 32.82 -51.49 59.41
C MET A 1088 32.01 -51.84 58.15
N LEU A 1089 31.42 -53.03 58.08
CA LEU A 1089 30.57 -53.48 56.97
C LEU A 1089 29.10 -53.14 57.19
N GLY A 1090 28.76 -52.52 58.33
CA GLY A 1090 27.41 -52.10 58.68
C GLY A 1090 26.55 -53.20 59.31
N LYS A 1091 27.14 -54.35 59.70
CA LYS A 1091 26.44 -55.41 60.44
C LYS A 1091 26.22 -54.95 61.88
N LEU A 1092 24.96 -55.02 62.34
CA LEU A 1092 24.58 -54.66 63.71
C LEU A 1092 25.01 -55.75 64.69
N LEU A 1093 25.86 -55.41 65.66
CA LEU A 1093 26.40 -56.32 66.66
C LEU A 1093 25.72 -56.16 68.02
N VAL A 1094 25.41 -54.92 68.40
CA VAL A 1094 24.69 -54.61 69.64
C VAL A 1094 23.55 -53.65 69.33
N ASN A 1095 22.39 -53.91 69.92
CA ASN A 1095 21.26 -52.97 69.92
C ASN A 1095 20.54 -53.08 71.28
N LYS A 1096 20.80 -52.13 72.18
CA LYS A 1096 20.21 -52.13 73.52
C LYS A 1096 19.69 -50.76 73.89
N LYS A 1097 18.55 -50.72 74.59
CA LYS A 1097 18.10 -49.53 75.31
C LYS A 1097 18.66 -49.57 76.71
N VAL A 1098 19.40 -48.55 77.08
CA VAL A 1098 20.12 -48.46 78.35
C VAL A 1098 19.73 -47.19 79.10
N GLU A 1099 19.78 -47.24 80.42
CA GLU A 1099 19.34 -46.14 81.29
C GLU A 1099 20.29 -44.93 81.21
N GLY A 1100 19.74 -43.74 81.40
CA GLY A 1100 20.52 -42.50 81.53
C GLY A 1100 21.21 -42.38 82.91
N LYS A 1101 21.99 -41.32 83.11
CA LYS A 1101 22.71 -40.98 84.36
C LYS A 1101 23.73 -42.01 84.84
N MET A 1102 24.19 -42.89 83.95
CA MET A 1102 25.18 -43.90 84.28
C MET A 1102 26.06 -44.23 83.06
N ILE A 1103 27.13 -44.98 83.32
CA ILE A 1103 28.08 -45.45 82.30
C ILE A 1103 27.73 -46.90 81.95
N HIS A 1104 27.63 -47.20 80.64
CA HIS A 1104 27.39 -48.55 80.14
C HIS A 1104 28.63 -49.12 79.46
N ARG A 1105 28.82 -50.43 79.61
CA ARG A 1105 29.97 -51.18 79.10
C ARG A 1105 29.49 -52.28 78.16
N PHE A 1106 30.17 -52.41 77.02
CA PHE A 1106 29.83 -53.38 75.99
C PHE A 1106 31.08 -54.17 75.58
N ASP A 1107 31.09 -55.47 75.92
CA ASP A 1107 32.05 -56.44 75.38
C ASP A 1107 31.84 -56.62 73.87
N ILE A 1108 32.91 -56.50 73.10
CA ILE A 1108 32.90 -56.66 71.65
C ILE A 1108 34.05 -57.57 71.22
N ASN A 1109 33.76 -58.51 70.31
CA ASN A 1109 34.72 -59.39 69.67
C ASN A 1109 34.45 -59.47 68.16
N PRO A 1110 35.50 -59.57 67.31
CA PRO A 1110 36.92 -59.65 67.66
C PRO A 1110 37.57 -58.31 68.06
N LYS A 1111 38.69 -58.35 68.80
CA LYS A 1111 39.55 -57.18 69.09
C LYS A 1111 40.54 -56.96 67.92
N ASN A 1112 41.00 -55.72 67.72
CA ASN A 1112 41.71 -55.16 66.56
C ASN A 1112 40.84 -54.76 65.36
N GLU A 1113 39.60 -54.32 65.61
CA GLU A 1113 38.69 -53.82 64.58
C GLU A 1113 38.12 -52.44 64.93
N VAL A 1114 37.60 -51.75 63.91
CA VAL A 1114 36.90 -50.48 64.09
C VAL A 1114 35.40 -50.75 64.15
N TYR A 1115 34.74 -50.17 65.16
CA TYR A 1115 33.31 -50.25 65.35
C TYR A 1115 32.67 -48.86 65.24
N ILE A 1116 31.45 -48.81 64.71
CA ILE A 1116 30.63 -47.60 64.70
C ILE A 1116 29.61 -47.71 65.83
N VAL A 1117 29.76 -46.87 66.85
CA VAL A 1117 28.88 -46.83 68.02
C VAL A 1117 27.96 -45.62 67.89
N VAL A 1118 26.65 -45.86 67.94
CA VAL A 1118 25.59 -44.86 67.79
C VAL A 1118 24.71 -44.84 69.03
N GLY A 1119 24.58 -43.69 69.68
CA GLY A 1119 23.63 -43.47 70.77
C GLY A 1119 22.51 -42.55 70.34
N ASN A 1120 21.25 -42.95 70.50
CA ASN A 1120 20.06 -42.18 70.13
C ASN A 1120 19.11 -42.00 71.32
N SER A 1121 18.72 -40.77 71.63
CA SER A 1121 17.68 -40.48 72.64
C SER A 1121 16.93 -39.18 72.36
N LYS A 1122 15.59 -39.20 72.46
CA LYS A 1122 14.67 -38.05 72.25
C LYS A 1122 15.04 -37.13 71.07
N GLY A 1123 15.38 -37.71 69.92
CA GLY A 1123 15.71 -36.95 68.70
C GLY A 1123 17.11 -36.32 68.68
N LYS A 1124 17.97 -36.67 69.65
CA LYS A 1124 19.41 -36.37 69.69
C LYS A 1124 20.21 -37.64 69.39
N SER A 1125 21.36 -37.49 68.74
CA SER A 1125 22.24 -38.63 68.44
C SER A 1125 23.71 -38.32 68.62
N VAL A 1126 24.51 -39.32 68.99
CA VAL A 1126 25.97 -39.30 68.85
C VAL A 1126 26.39 -40.52 68.04
N SER A 1127 27.42 -40.34 67.21
CA SER A 1127 28.09 -41.47 66.54
C SER A 1127 29.59 -41.31 66.66
N ARG A 1128 30.29 -42.39 67.01
CA ARG A 1128 31.74 -42.44 67.13
C ARG A 1128 32.30 -43.70 66.47
N LYS A 1129 33.40 -43.53 65.74
CA LYS A 1129 34.25 -44.64 65.30
C LYS A 1129 35.20 -44.97 66.45
N ILE A 1130 35.17 -46.21 66.90
CA ILE A 1130 35.97 -46.71 68.02
C ILE A 1130 36.86 -47.83 67.50
N LEU A 1131 38.17 -47.63 67.58
CA LEU A 1131 39.13 -48.72 67.37
C LEU A 1131 39.23 -49.52 68.68
N ALA A 1132 38.72 -50.75 68.68
CA ALA A 1132 38.90 -51.68 69.79
C ALA A 1132 40.11 -52.55 69.49
N TYR A 1133 41.17 -52.44 70.30
CA TYR A 1133 42.43 -53.19 70.15
C TYR A 1133 42.69 -54.11 71.35
#